data_AF-A0A9Q1MJ16-F1
#
_entry.id   AF-A0A9Q1MJ16-F1
#
_cell.length_a   1.000
_cell.length_b   1.000
_cell.length_c   1.000
_cell.angle_alpha   90.00
_cell.angle_beta   90.00
_cell.angle_gamma   90.00
#
_symmetry.space_group_name_H-M   'P 1'
#
loop_
_entity.id
_entity.type
_entity.pdbx_description
1 polymer ?
#
loop_
_entity_poly.entity_id
_entity_poly.type
_entity_poly.pdbx_seq_one_letter_code
_entity_poly.pdbx_strand_id
1 'polypeptide(L)'
;MAQHQLRGVLNVIDDCSFKVSQFDMLEGSDVRWWGSVGDHLENLTKGFVISEQKLNKTYQSDGFVVKLLNNVSWDDISVLSVWDVPMASDFGHVVLRNLTNGTEFLAPLSSKVNGTVIKGNGMRTMFNNCKVLADNYRVRWTLNEEEDVIEIGLEAAIGFLSYMAFGWANPNASSSFMMGGDVTVTGFKENLLPFADDYFITKYSECMISKDGRVEGVCPDTIYEGSDPVGLVNNTRLVYGHRKDGVSFIRFKKPLKSIDTKYDLPVNQNKTMRVIWALGLIKPPDSLRPFYLPQNHGGSYGHLTLNVSEHVDDCLGPLDAEDKQDQDLVIADKKGPIVVSTGPAVFYPNPPNPSKVLYINKKEAPLLRVERGVQIKFSIQAGHDVAFYITSDPLGGNATLRNMSETIYFGGPEAQGVQATPTELVWAPDRNTPDLVYYQSLYAQKMGWKVQVVDAGLPDMYNSSVVLDDQQVTFFWTLAENSISIAARGEKKSGYLAIGFGRGMVNSYAYVGWVDDTGRGKVSTYWIDGRDASNIHSTNENLTHVRCKSENGIITMEFTRPLRPSCGLDDKPECKNIVDPTTPLKVIWAMGAQWSDDHLSVRNMHSVTSSRPIRVLLMRGSAEAEEDLRPVLAVHGFMMFLAWGILLPGGILAARYLKHVKGDGWFQIHVYLQYSGLSIVFLGFLFAVAELRGLSFSSLHVKFGMLAIVLAIAQPVNAYLRPKKPGNGEEVSPKRRLWEYIHVIVGRGAIAVGIAALITGMKHLGERYDDEDVHRLMWALILWILVGALTVIYLEYRERKRRRDRISGRSNWVLGSGEEEDLDLLSPSQAMAEKNSGSSDRMEVQLEPISR
;
A
#
# COMPACT_ATOMS: atom_id res chain seq x y z
N MET A 1 -2.71 -42.67 -9.87
CA MET A 1 -3.08 -41.29 -9.49
C MET A 1 -2.39 -40.95 -8.18
N ALA A 2 -1.59 -39.90 -8.18
CA ALA A 2 -0.93 -39.34 -6.99
C ALA A 2 -1.19 -37.83 -6.87
N GLN A 3 -1.18 -37.08 -7.99
CA GLN A 3 -1.58 -35.66 -8.10
C GLN A 3 -2.16 -35.36 -9.49
N HIS A 4 -2.52 -34.09 -9.72
CA HIS A 4 -3.04 -33.54 -10.98
C HIS A 4 -4.23 -34.33 -11.56
N GLN A 5 -5.00 -34.98 -10.69
CA GLN A 5 -6.15 -35.84 -11.03
C GLN A 5 -5.85 -36.89 -12.12
N LEU A 6 -4.59 -37.35 -12.20
CA LEU A 6 -4.12 -38.24 -13.27
C LEU A 6 -4.85 -39.59 -13.30
N ARG A 7 -5.56 -39.87 -14.41
CA ARG A 7 -6.16 -41.19 -14.69
C ARG A 7 -6.14 -41.51 -16.19
N GLY A 8 -6.27 -42.80 -16.49
CA GLY A 8 -6.35 -43.32 -17.85
C GLY A 8 -5.99 -44.80 -17.93
N VAL A 9 -6.08 -45.35 -19.13
CA VAL A 9 -5.76 -46.74 -19.46
C VAL A 9 -4.53 -46.77 -20.37
N LEU A 10 -3.54 -47.58 -20.00
CA LEU A 10 -2.32 -47.80 -20.75
C LEU A 10 -2.31 -49.22 -21.34
N ASN A 11 -2.02 -49.33 -22.63
CA ASN A 11 -1.85 -50.60 -23.34
C ASN A 11 -0.52 -50.57 -24.11
N VAL A 12 0.42 -51.45 -23.78
CA VAL A 12 1.63 -51.65 -24.59
C VAL A 12 1.24 -52.21 -25.96
N ILE A 13 1.77 -51.63 -27.04
CA ILE A 13 1.47 -52.07 -28.42
C ILE A 13 2.58 -52.98 -28.94
N ASP A 14 3.83 -52.52 -28.80
CA ASP A 14 5.04 -53.16 -29.28
C ASP A 14 6.24 -52.78 -28.40
N ASP A 15 7.43 -53.29 -28.75
CA ASP A 15 8.67 -53.09 -27.99
C ASP A 15 9.10 -51.62 -27.88
N CYS A 16 8.53 -50.73 -28.72
CA CYS A 16 8.93 -49.32 -28.84
C CYS A 16 7.79 -48.33 -28.54
N SER A 17 6.57 -48.78 -28.23
CA SER A 17 5.43 -47.88 -28.08
C SER A 17 4.26 -48.42 -27.24
N PHE A 18 3.51 -47.49 -26.66
CA PHE A 18 2.28 -47.76 -25.93
C PHE A 18 1.16 -46.79 -26.28
N LYS A 19 -0.07 -47.27 -26.22
CA LYS A 19 -1.28 -46.46 -26.36
C LYS A 19 -1.78 -46.03 -24.99
N VAL A 20 -2.15 -44.76 -24.89
CA VAL A 20 -2.90 -44.20 -23.77
C VAL A 20 -4.30 -43.86 -24.26
N SER A 21 -5.32 -44.08 -23.42
CA SER A 21 -6.73 -43.78 -23.70
C SER A 21 -7.48 -43.43 -22.43
N GLN A 22 -8.54 -42.63 -22.55
CA GLN A 22 -9.28 -42.07 -21.40
C GLN A 22 -8.35 -41.25 -20.49
N PHE A 23 -7.40 -40.52 -21.09
CA PHE A 23 -6.36 -39.80 -20.36
C PHE A 23 -6.89 -38.46 -19.86
N ASP A 24 -6.99 -38.34 -18.54
CA ASP A 24 -7.30 -37.10 -17.82
C ASP A 24 -6.10 -36.71 -16.98
N MET A 25 -5.69 -35.44 -17.08
CA MET A 25 -4.60 -34.85 -16.30
C MET A 25 -4.73 -33.33 -16.31
N LEU A 26 -4.54 -32.68 -15.16
CA LEU A 26 -4.37 -31.23 -15.08
C LEU A 26 -2.95 -30.82 -15.52
N GLU A 27 -2.81 -29.69 -16.21
CA GLU A 27 -1.52 -29.17 -16.66
C GLU A 27 -0.48 -29.04 -15.52
N GLY A 28 0.79 -29.30 -15.83
CA GLY A 28 1.95 -29.16 -14.93
C GLY A 28 3.12 -28.43 -15.62
N SER A 29 4.27 -28.28 -14.96
CA SER A 29 5.31 -27.34 -15.39
C SER A 29 6.23 -27.88 -16.50
N ASP A 30 6.88 -29.02 -16.30
CA ASP A 30 7.56 -29.76 -17.38
C ASP A 30 7.35 -31.26 -17.17
N VAL A 31 6.12 -31.69 -17.47
CA VAL A 31 5.64 -33.05 -17.24
C VAL A 31 6.07 -33.98 -18.37
N ARG A 32 6.69 -35.10 -18.01
CA ARG A 32 7.28 -36.09 -18.92
C ARG A 32 6.82 -37.50 -18.62
N TRP A 33 6.92 -38.37 -19.62
CA TRP A 33 6.90 -39.82 -19.42
C TRP A 33 8.23 -40.27 -18.82
N TRP A 34 8.16 -40.99 -17.70
CA TRP A 34 9.30 -41.26 -16.84
C TRP A 34 9.38 -42.75 -16.49
N GLY A 35 10.57 -43.33 -16.67
CA GLY A 35 10.88 -44.72 -16.38
C GLY A 35 11.73 -44.83 -15.12
N SER A 36 11.43 -45.83 -14.29
CA SER A 36 12.20 -46.15 -13.10
C SER A 36 12.31 -47.66 -12.88
N VAL A 37 13.33 -48.06 -12.13
CA VAL A 37 13.56 -49.44 -11.67
C VAL A 37 12.73 -49.81 -10.42
N GLY A 38 11.98 -48.87 -9.83
CA GLY A 38 11.08 -49.13 -8.70
C GLY A 38 10.22 -47.92 -8.31
N ASP A 39 9.25 -48.14 -7.42
CA ASP A 39 8.25 -47.14 -7.01
C ASP A 39 8.63 -46.32 -5.75
N HIS A 40 9.75 -46.65 -5.12
CA HIS A 40 10.26 -45.94 -3.95
C HIS A 40 10.90 -44.59 -4.34
N LEU A 41 10.88 -43.62 -3.41
CA LEU A 41 11.40 -42.26 -3.58
C LEU A 41 12.78 -42.21 -4.26
N GLU A 42 13.75 -43.00 -3.79
CA GLU A 42 15.10 -43.04 -4.36
C GLU A 42 15.14 -43.53 -5.81
N ASN A 43 14.31 -44.49 -6.17
CA ASN A 43 14.30 -45.05 -7.52
C ASN A 43 13.56 -44.12 -8.48
N LEU A 44 12.42 -43.56 -8.06
CA LEU A 44 11.67 -42.59 -8.86
C LEU A 44 12.49 -41.32 -9.13
N THR A 45 13.17 -40.78 -8.12
CA THR A 45 14.04 -39.58 -8.31
C THR A 45 15.30 -39.84 -9.13
N LYS A 46 15.78 -41.10 -9.22
CA LYS A 46 16.89 -41.53 -10.08
C LYS A 46 16.43 -42.09 -11.45
N GLY A 47 15.15 -41.97 -11.79
CA GLY A 47 14.61 -42.43 -13.07
C GLY A 47 15.08 -41.59 -14.28
N PHE A 48 14.46 -41.83 -15.43
CA PHE A 48 14.84 -41.20 -16.69
C PHE A 48 13.64 -40.92 -17.59
N VAL A 49 13.77 -39.93 -18.47
CA VAL A 49 12.76 -39.62 -19.50
C VAL A 49 12.75 -40.74 -20.54
N ILE A 50 11.58 -41.27 -20.87
CA ILE A 50 11.44 -42.38 -21.84
C ILE A 50 10.90 -41.95 -23.20
N SER A 51 10.39 -40.72 -23.34
CA SER A 51 9.80 -40.20 -24.57
C SER A 51 10.06 -38.71 -24.74
N GLU A 52 10.25 -38.25 -25.98
CA GLU A 52 10.32 -36.81 -26.30
C GLU A 52 8.98 -36.10 -26.08
N GLN A 53 7.87 -36.84 -26.10
CA GLN A 53 6.53 -36.27 -25.96
C GLN A 53 6.32 -35.68 -24.55
N LYS A 54 6.15 -34.36 -24.48
CA LYS A 54 5.75 -33.63 -23.27
C LYS A 54 4.25 -33.72 -23.02
N LEU A 55 3.85 -33.50 -21.77
CA LEU A 55 2.45 -33.41 -21.34
C LEU A 55 2.16 -31.98 -20.84
N ASN A 56 1.94 -31.05 -21.77
CA ASN A 56 1.96 -29.59 -21.53
C ASN A 56 0.59 -28.90 -21.68
N LYS A 57 -0.50 -29.61 -21.39
CA LYS A 57 -1.87 -29.10 -21.38
C LYS A 57 -2.72 -29.89 -20.39
N THR A 58 -3.92 -29.41 -20.09
CA THR A 58 -4.97 -30.26 -19.52
C THR A 58 -5.49 -31.24 -20.56
N TYR A 59 -5.62 -32.51 -20.19
CA TYR A 59 -6.15 -33.60 -21.02
C TYR A 59 -7.56 -33.99 -20.55
N GLN A 60 -8.45 -34.30 -21.48
CA GLN A 60 -9.88 -34.55 -21.22
C GLN A 60 -10.38 -35.79 -21.97
N SER A 61 -10.18 -36.96 -21.36
CA SER A 61 -10.40 -38.29 -21.95
C SER A 61 -9.63 -38.51 -23.26
N ASP A 62 -8.47 -37.85 -23.39
CA ASP A 62 -7.62 -37.90 -24.58
C ASP A 62 -7.12 -39.33 -24.86
N GLY A 63 -6.76 -39.61 -26.12
CA GLY A 63 -6.14 -40.87 -26.52
C GLY A 63 -5.08 -40.67 -27.59
N PHE A 64 -3.89 -41.21 -27.36
CA PHE A 64 -2.72 -41.07 -28.25
C PHE A 64 -1.73 -42.22 -28.07
N VAL A 65 -0.76 -42.33 -28.97
CA VAL A 65 0.32 -43.33 -28.91
C VAL A 65 1.61 -42.62 -28.56
N VAL A 66 2.29 -43.09 -27.51
CA VAL A 66 3.58 -42.61 -27.04
C VAL A 66 4.66 -43.55 -27.57
N LYS A 67 5.71 -42.98 -28.16
CA LYS A 67 6.89 -43.72 -28.63
C LYS A 67 8.02 -43.59 -27.62
N LEU A 68 8.71 -44.69 -27.37
CA LEU A 68 9.93 -44.73 -26.57
C LEU A 68 11.11 -44.11 -27.32
N LEU A 69 12.11 -43.63 -26.59
CA LEU A 69 13.40 -43.23 -27.13
C LEU A 69 14.17 -44.46 -27.64
N ASN A 70 14.99 -44.27 -28.68
CA ASN A 70 15.73 -45.35 -29.35
C ASN A 70 16.71 -46.13 -28.44
N ASN A 71 17.01 -45.63 -27.25
CA ASN A 71 17.93 -46.20 -26.27
C ASN A 71 17.22 -46.72 -25.00
N VAL A 72 15.90 -46.90 -25.04
CA VAL A 72 15.08 -47.34 -23.90
C VAL A 72 14.28 -48.58 -24.27
N SER A 73 14.41 -49.66 -23.50
CA SER A 73 13.60 -50.87 -23.60
C SER A 73 12.57 -50.96 -22.47
N TRP A 74 11.50 -51.73 -22.69
CA TRP A 74 10.59 -52.17 -21.61
C TRP A 74 11.30 -52.99 -20.53
N ASP A 75 12.47 -53.56 -20.80
CA ASP A 75 13.28 -54.24 -19.78
C ASP A 75 13.88 -53.28 -18.74
N ASP A 76 14.12 -52.01 -19.12
CA ASP A 76 14.69 -50.98 -18.26
C ASP A 76 13.62 -50.29 -17.38
N ILE A 77 12.33 -50.50 -17.70
CA ILE A 77 11.19 -49.82 -17.07
C ILE A 77 10.42 -50.81 -16.18
N SER A 78 10.72 -50.82 -14.88
CA SER A 78 9.90 -51.55 -13.89
C SER A 78 8.69 -50.74 -13.41
N VAL A 79 8.79 -49.40 -13.45
CA VAL A 79 7.73 -48.45 -13.11
C VAL A 79 7.67 -47.35 -14.17
N LEU A 80 6.46 -47.06 -14.65
CA LEU A 80 6.17 -46.00 -15.61
C LEU A 80 5.35 -44.91 -14.91
N SER A 81 5.92 -43.72 -14.78
CA SER A 81 5.35 -42.54 -14.12
C SER A 81 5.07 -41.41 -15.12
N VAL A 82 4.09 -40.59 -14.79
CA VAL A 82 3.93 -39.22 -15.30
C VAL A 82 4.54 -38.28 -14.27
N TRP A 83 5.61 -37.58 -14.65
CA TRP A 83 6.53 -36.95 -13.71
C TRP A 83 6.79 -35.48 -14.05
N ASP A 84 6.66 -34.59 -13.07
CA ASP A 84 7.11 -33.20 -13.18
C ASP A 84 8.59 -33.10 -12.79
N VAL A 85 9.43 -32.76 -13.77
CA VAL A 85 10.89 -32.72 -13.58
C VAL A 85 11.34 -31.63 -12.58
N PRO A 86 10.84 -30.37 -12.63
CA PRO A 86 11.27 -29.30 -11.73
C PRO A 86 10.97 -29.56 -10.24
N MET A 87 9.79 -30.11 -9.92
CA MET A 87 9.41 -30.42 -8.54
C MET A 87 9.73 -31.86 -8.12
N ALA A 88 10.34 -32.67 -9.01
CA ALA A 88 10.56 -34.10 -8.84
C ALA A 88 9.30 -34.82 -8.30
N SER A 89 8.14 -34.49 -8.89
CA SER A 89 6.83 -34.92 -8.41
C SER A 89 6.22 -36.02 -9.28
N ASP A 90 5.70 -37.07 -8.65
CA ASP A 90 4.91 -38.11 -9.31
C ASP A 90 3.45 -37.68 -9.39
N PHE A 91 2.94 -37.42 -10.60
CA PHE A 91 1.50 -37.24 -10.81
C PHE A 91 0.77 -38.59 -10.74
N GLY A 92 1.51 -39.68 -10.99
CA GLY A 92 1.09 -41.04 -10.72
C GLY A 92 1.76 -42.02 -11.69
N HIS A 93 1.91 -43.24 -11.21
CA HIS A 93 2.62 -44.30 -11.93
C HIS A 93 1.84 -45.60 -12.02
N VAL A 94 2.35 -46.51 -12.86
CA VAL A 94 1.98 -47.93 -12.91
C VAL A 94 3.24 -48.77 -12.72
N VAL A 95 3.13 -49.84 -11.93
CA VAL A 95 4.21 -50.82 -11.72
C VAL A 95 4.04 -51.95 -12.74
N LEU A 96 5.07 -52.17 -13.56
CA LEU A 96 5.08 -53.14 -14.66
C LEU A 96 5.73 -54.47 -14.25
N ARG A 97 6.74 -54.42 -13.38
CA ARG A 97 7.46 -55.61 -12.87
C ARG A 97 7.65 -55.47 -11.37
N ASN A 98 7.29 -56.50 -10.61
CA ASN A 98 7.57 -56.57 -9.18
C ASN A 98 8.56 -57.71 -8.91
N LEU A 99 9.68 -57.40 -8.26
CA LEU A 99 10.78 -58.33 -8.01
C LEU A 99 10.81 -58.71 -6.53
N THR A 100 10.65 -60.01 -6.28
CA THR A 100 10.89 -60.79 -5.04
C THR A 100 9.72 -61.19 -4.14
N ASN A 101 9.81 -62.47 -3.74
CA ASN A 101 9.07 -63.24 -2.73
C ASN A 101 7.58 -63.51 -2.98
N GLY A 102 7.30 -64.76 -3.38
CA GLY A 102 5.98 -65.22 -3.76
C GLY A 102 5.03 -65.43 -2.58
N THR A 103 4.04 -64.56 -2.49
CA THR A 103 2.66 -64.89 -2.12
C THR A 103 1.71 -63.95 -2.85
N GLU A 104 1.03 -64.49 -3.86
CA GLU A 104 -0.14 -63.93 -4.56
C GLU A 104 0.03 -62.62 -5.37
N PHE A 105 -0.85 -62.48 -6.37
CA PHE A 105 -0.80 -61.50 -7.48
C PHE A 105 -1.07 -60.05 -6.98
N LEU A 106 -0.72 -58.97 -7.69
CA LEU A 106 -1.35 -58.54 -8.96
C LEU A 106 -0.57 -57.39 -9.66
N ALA A 107 0.12 -57.72 -10.75
CA ALA A 107 0.16 -56.87 -11.93
C ALA A 107 -0.93 -57.37 -12.91
N PRO A 108 -1.48 -56.54 -13.82
CA PRO A 108 -2.59 -56.94 -14.68
C PRO A 108 -2.15 -57.93 -15.77
N LEU A 109 -2.11 -59.21 -15.43
CA LEU A 109 -1.91 -60.29 -16.40
C LEU A 109 -3.17 -60.43 -17.25
N SER A 110 -3.08 -60.06 -18.53
CA SER A 110 -4.10 -60.36 -19.54
C SER A 110 -4.11 -61.86 -19.87
N SER A 111 -4.67 -62.68 -18.97
CA SER A 111 -4.90 -64.10 -19.25
C SER A 111 -6.26 -64.28 -19.93
N LYS A 112 -6.26 -64.34 -21.27
CA LYS A 112 -7.44 -64.81 -22.03
C LYS A 112 -7.67 -66.30 -21.73
N VAL A 113 -8.60 -66.60 -20.83
CA VAL A 113 -9.22 -67.92 -20.71
C VAL A 113 -10.74 -67.73 -20.77
N ASN A 114 -11.37 -68.28 -21.80
CA ASN A 114 -12.83 -68.37 -21.98
C ASN A 114 -13.67 -67.07 -21.86
N GLY A 115 -13.17 -65.96 -22.42
CA GLY A 115 -14.04 -64.87 -22.89
C GLY A 115 -14.60 -63.90 -21.86
N THR A 116 -14.40 -64.12 -20.56
CA THR A 116 -14.75 -63.16 -19.50
C THR A 116 -13.54 -62.35 -19.04
N VAL A 117 -13.68 -61.02 -19.00
CA VAL A 117 -12.62 -60.11 -18.55
C VAL A 117 -12.68 -59.99 -17.03
N ILE A 118 -11.86 -60.76 -16.32
CA ILE A 118 -11.73 -60.64 -14.87
C ILE A 118 -11.03 -59.31 -14.54
N LYS A 119 -11.81 -58.33 -14.06
CA LYS A 119 -11.32 -57.01 -13.64
C LYS A 119 -10.43 -57.15 -12.40
N GLY A 120 -9.11 -57.13 -12.59
CA GLY A 120 -8.14 -57.17 -11.50
C GLY A 120 -8.22 -55.96 -10.55
N ASN A 121 -7.74 -56.17 -9.32
CA ASN A 121 -7.86 -55.31 -8.13
C ASN A 121 -7.13 -53.94 -8.21
N GLY A 122 -6.75 -53.47 -9.41
CA GLY A 122 -5.92 -52.28 -9.65
C GLY A 122 -6.67 -51.02 -10.10
N MET A 123 -7.90 -51.14 -10.58
CA MET A 123 -8.63 -50.03 -11.21
C MET A 123 -9.46 -49.21 -10.20
N ARG A 124 -8.79 -48.59 -9.22
CA ARG A 124 -9.43 -47.97 -8.03
C ARG A 124 -10.35 -46.77 -8.34
N THR A 125 -10.02 -45.94 -9.32
CA THR A 125 -10.69 -44.65 -9.59
C THR A 125 -11.52 -44.59 -10.87
N MET A 126 -11.39 -45.58 -11.76
CA MET A 126 -12.13 -45.62 -13.02
C MET A 126 -13.40 -46.46 -12.89
N PHE A 127 -14.42 -46.09 -13.66
CA PHE A 127 -15.71 -46.77 -13.74
C PHE A 127 -16.18 -46.82 -15.18
N ASN A 128 -17.20 -47.64 -15.44
CA ASN A 128 -17.83 -47.74 -16.76
C ASN A 128 -18.67 -46.49 -17.10
N ASN A 129 -19.30 -45.86 -16.12
CA ASN A 129 -20.27 -44.78 -16.32
C ASN A 129 -19.97 -43.56 -15.43
N CYS A 130 -20.35 -42.37 -15.89
CA CYS A 130 -20.32 -41.14 -15.10
C CYS A 130 -21.40 -40.13 -15.50
N LYS A 131 -21.92 -39.41 -14.50
CA LYS A 131 -22.88 -38.31 -14.65
C LYS A 131 -22.44 -37.11 -13.83
N VAL A 132 -22.47 -35.93 -14.43
CA VAL A 132 -22.30 -34.65 -13.71
C VAL A 132 -23.59 -34.35 -12.93
N LEU A 133 -23.45 -34.08 -11.63
CA LEU A 133 -24.56 -33.72 -10.73
C LEU A 133 -24.65 -32.20 -10.54
N ALA A 134 -23.49 -31.57 -10.40
CA ALA A 134 -23.26 -30.12 -10.40
C ALA A 134 -21.84 -29.85 -10.95
N ASP A 135 -21.50 -28.59 -11.23
CA ASP A 135 -20.21 -28.21 -11.83
C ASP A 135 -19.00 -28.78 -11.05
N ASN A 136 -19.11 -28.83 -9.71
CA ASN A 136 -18.11 -29.34 -8.80
C ASN A 136 -18.40 -30.75 -8.23
N TYR A 137 -19.41 -31.48 -8.72
CA TYR A 137 -19.83 -32.77 -8.16
C TYR A 137 -20.30 -33.77 -9.23
N ARG A 138 -19.73 -34.97 -9.21
CA ARG A 138 -19.95 -36.02 -10.20
C ARG A 138 -20.18 -37.37 -9.51
N VAL A 139 -21.04 -38.19 -10.09
CA VAL A 139 -21.22 -39.61 -9.71
C VAL A 139 -20.71 -40.51 -10.81
N ARG A 140 -19.89 -41.49 -10.43
CA ARG A 140 -19.46 -42.60 -11.27
C ARG A 140 -20.07 -43.90 -10.78
N TRP A 141 -20.35 -44.83 -11.68
CA TRP A 141 -20.81 -46.17 -11.28
C TRP A 141 -20.40 -47.28 -12.23
N THR A 142 -20.39 -48.50 -11.69
CA THR A 142 -20.32 -49.74 -12.44
C THR A 142 -21.31 -50.72 -11.83
N LEU A 143 -22.23 -51.21 -12.66
CA LEU A 143 -23.16 -52.27 -12.33
C LEU A 143 -22.44 -53.63 -12.47
N ASN A 144 -22.57 -54.50 -11.46
CA ASN A 144 -22.17 -55.90 -11.55
C ASN A 144 -23.42 -56.79 -11.37
N GLU A 145 -24.02 -57.19 -12.48
CA GLU A 145 -25.25 -58.02 -12.49
C GLU A 145 -25.00 -59.45 -11.96
N GLU A 146 -23.77 -59.97 -12.05
CA GLU A 146 -23.41 -61.30 -11.55
C GLU A 146 -23.34 -61.35 -10.01
N GLU A 147 -22.99 -60.23 -9.37
CA GLU A 147 -22.89 -60.10 -7.91
C GLU A 147 -24.14 -59.42 -7.28
N ASP A 148 -25.15 -59.04 -8.07
CA ASP A 148 -26.32 -58.21 -7.66
C ASP A 148 -25.91 -56.93 -6.91
N VAL A 149 -24.82 -56.27 -7.34
CA VAL A 149 -24.18 -55.13 -6.65
C VAL A 149 -23.93 -53.96 -7.61
N ILE A 150 -24.12 -52.74 -7.11
CA ILE A 150 -23.66 -51.51 -7.77
C ILE A 150 -22.45 -50.93 -7.03
N GLU A 151 -21.38 -50.64 -7.78
CA GLU A 151 -20.26 -49.85 -7.28
C GLU A 151 -20.45 -48.39 -7.65
N ILE A 152 -20.31 -47.49 -6.68
CA ILE A 152 -20.50 -46.04 -6.84
C ILE A 152 -19.23 -45.32 -6.41
N GLY A 153 -18.85 -44.30 -7.18
CA GLY A 153 -17.77 -43.37 -6.87
C GLY A 153 -18.27 -41.94 -6.88
N LEU A 154 -18.17 -41.25 -5.75
CA LEU A 154 -18.51 -39.84 -5.61
C LEU A 154 -17.22 -39.03 -5.74
N GLU A 155 -17.20 -38.05 -6.66
CA GLU A 155 -16.06 -37.20 -6.96
C GLU A 155 -16.50 -35.72 -6.88
N ALA A 156 -15.91 -34.95 -5.97
CA ALA A 156 -16.27 -33.54 -5.80
C ALA A 156 -15.08 -32.62 -5.45
N ALA A 157 -15.09 -31.42 -6.03
CA ALA A 157 -14.20 -30.31 -5.64
C ALA A 157 -14.87 -29.52 -4.49
N ILE A 158 -14.58 -29.96 -3.26
CA ILE A 158 -15.13 -29.45 -1.99
C ILE A 158 -14.03 -29.44 -0.92
N GLY A 159 -14.24 -28.80 0.23
CA GLY A 159 -13.29 -28.82 1.35
C GLY A 159 -13.29 -30.16 2.13
N PHE A 160 -12.26 -30.39 2.96
CA PHE A 160 -12.13 -31.64 3.72
C PHE A 160 -13.22 -31.85 4.79
N LEU A 161 -13.81 -30.76 5.31
CA LEU A 161 -14.93 -30.78 6.28
C LEU A 161 -16.31 -30.92 5.61
N SER A 162 -16.34 -31.23 4.31
CA SER A 162 -17.59 -31.39 3.56
C SER A 162 -17.91 -32.86 3.28
N TYR A 163 -19.19 -33.20 3.33
CA TYR A 163 -19.71 -34.50 2.91
C TYR A 163 -20.17 -34.49 1.45
N MET A 164 -20.17 -35.67 0.84
CA MET A 164 -20.84 -35.96 -0.43
C MET A 164 -21.93 -37.00 -0.14
N ALA A 165 -23.18 -36.66 -0.40
CA ALA A 165 -24.31 -37.58 -0.30
C ALA A 165 -24.90 -37.89 -1.68
N PHE A 166 -25.26 -39.15 -1.90
CA PHE A 166 -25.93 -39.64 -3.10
C PHE A 166 -26.81 -40.84 -2.74
N GLY A 167 -27.97 -40.93 -3.38
CA GLY A 167 -28.82 -42.12 -3.28
C GLY A 167 -30.14 -41.97 -4.02
N TRP A 168 -31.14 -42.72 -3.60
CA TRP A 168 -32.41 -42.90 -4.31
C TRP A 168 -33.56 -42.19 -3.59
N ALA A 169 -34.41 -41.53 -4.37
CA ALA A 169 -35.65 -40.96 -3.87
C ALA A 169 -36.73 -42.04 -3.77
N ASN A 170 -37.63 -41.91 -2.79
CA ASN A 170 -38.82 -42.74 -2.68
C ASN A 170 -39.59 -42.77 -4.03
N PRO A 171 -39.82 -43.94 -4.66
CA PRO A 171 -40.50 -44.04 -5.96
C PRO A 171 -41.92 -43.46 -5.96
N ASN A 172 -42.58 -43.38 -4.81
CA ASN A 172 -43.93 -42.85 -4.65
C ASN A 172 -43.96 -41.32 -4.42
N ALA A 173 -42.81 -40.65 -4.28
CA ALA A 173 -42.74 -39.22 -4.03
C ALA A 173 -42.98 -38.40 -5.31
N SER A 174 -44.00 -37.53 -5.28
CA SER A 174 -44.32 -36.56 -6.34
C SER A 174 -43.66 -35.19 -6.14
N SER A 175 -43.28 -34.86 -4.91
CA SER A 175 -42.52 -33.67 -4.52
C SER A 175 -41.71 -33.97 -3.26
N SER A 176 -40.81 -33.08 -2.84
CA SER A 176 -39.94 -33.27 -1.66
C SER A 176 -39.12 -34.56 -1.69
N PHE A 177 -38.44 -34.82 -2.81
CA PHE A 177 -37.80 -36.12 -3.13
C PHE A 177 -36.72 -36.62 -2.14
N MET A 178 -36.23 -35.76 -1.25
CA MET A 178 -35.35 -36.18 -0.14
C MET A 178 -36.11 -36.95 0.95
N MET A 179 -37.40 -36.69 1.16
CA MET A 179 -38.19 -37.32 2.23
C MET A 179 -38.46 -38.79 1.92
N GLY A 180 -38.07 -39.67 2.84
CA GLY A 180 -38.07 -41.12 2.63
C GLY A 180 -37.05 -41.58 1.58
N GLY A 181 -35.99 -40.78 1.35
CA GLY A 181 -34.85 -41.17 0.54
C GLY A 181 -33.85 -42.00 1.33
N ASP A 182 -33.28 -42.97 0.63
CA ASP A 182 -32.14 -43.80 1.02
C ASP A 182 -30.90 -43.15 0.41
N VAL A 183 -29.95 -42.69 1.24
CA VAL A 183 -28.72 -42.03 0.78
C VAL A 183 -27.49 -42.52 1.51
N THR A 184 -26.44 -42.83 0.75
CA THR A 184 -25.10 -42.97 1.30
C THR A 184 -24.51 -41.58 1.57
N VAL A 185 -24.08 -41.33 2.80
CA VAL A 185 -23.29 -40.15 3.17
C VAL A 185 -21.83 -40.55 3.23
N THR A 186 -20.98 -39.81 2.52
CA THR A 186 -19.54 -40.06 2.46
C THR A 186 -18.76 -38.80 2.84
N GLY A 187 -17.55 -38.97 3.35
CA GLY A 187 -16.66 -37.86 3.69
C GLY A 187 -15.34 -38.35 4.26
N PHE A 188 -14.57 -37.42 4.84
CA PHE A 188 -13.33 -37.71 5.53
C PHE A 188 -13.46 -37.42 7.02
N LYS A 189 -12.91 -38.32 7.85
CA LYS A 189 -12.81 -38.15 9.30
C LYS A 189 -11.68 -37.15 9.63
N GLU A 190 -11.60 -36.71 10.89
CA GLU A 190 -10.56 -35.78 11.35
C GLU A 190 -9.12 -36.29 11.14
N ASN A 191 -8.94 -37.62 11.11
CA ASN A 191 -7.68 -38.29 10.78
C ASN A 191 -7.53 -38.60 9.28
N LEU A 192 -8.33 -37.95 8.42
CA LEU A 192 -8.36 -38.08 6.96
C LEU A 192 -8.60 -39.50 6.43
N LEU A 193 -9.14 -40.40 7.26
CA LEU A 193 -9.70 -41.66 6.79
C LEU A 193 -11.06 -41.41 6.10
N PRO A 194 -11.30 -41.97 4.90
CA PRO A 194 -12.62 -41.89 4.26
C PRO A 194 -13.65 -42.72 5.03
N PHE A 195 -14.92 -42.33 4.92
CA PHE A 195 -16.07 -43.13 5.32
C PHE A 195 -17.18 -43.08 4.27
N ALA A 196 -18.02 -44.10 4.27
CA ALA A 196 -19.25 -44.19 3.49
C ALA A 196 -20.23 -45.01 4.35
N ASP A 197 -21.29 -44.36 4.81
CA ASP A 197 -22.27 -44.91 5.75
C ASP A 197 -23.69 -44.65 5.21
N ASP A 198 -24.63 -45.57 5.44
CA ASP A 198 -26.02 -45.43 4.99
C ASP A 198 -26.90 -44.58 5.92
N TYR A 199 -27.74 -43.73 5.32
CA TYR A 199 -28.66 -42.83 6.00
C TYR A 199 -30.04 -42.79 5.34
N PHE A 200 -31.07 -42.96 6.16
CA PHE A 200 -32.46 -42.74 5.81
C PHE A 200 -32.97 -41.37 6.25
N ILE A 201 -33.63 -40.66 5.34
CA ILE A 201 -34.12 -39.30 5.56
C ILE A 201 -35.61 -39.32 5.97
N THR A 202 -35.87 -39.07 7.26
CA THR A 202 -37.25 -38.94 7.79
C THR A 202 -37.71 -37.49 7.94
N LYS A 203 -36.79 -36.53 8.11
CA LYS A 203 -37.05 -35.07 8.14
C LYS A 203 -35.83 -34.28 7.65
N TYR A 204 -36.04 -33.03 7.22
CA TYR A 204 -34.99 -32.06 6.86
C TYR A 204 -34.17 -31.49 8.04
N SER A 205 -34.11 -32.20 9.17
CA SER A 205 -33.30 -31.84 10.35
C SER A 205 -32.09 -32.76 10.47
N GLU A 206 -31.06 -32.33 11.21
CA GLU A 206 -30.06 -33.27 11.74
C GLU A 206 -30.73 -34.45 12.45
N CYS A 207 -30.03 -35.59 12.55
CA CYS A 207 -30.54 -36.71 13.34
C CYS A 207 -30.77 -36.32 14.80
N MET A 208 -31.98 -36.57 15.29
CA MET A 208 -32.40 -36.35 16.67
C MET A 208 -33.08 -37.61 17.20
N ILE A 209 -32.72 -37.98 18.43
CA ILE A 209 -33.39 -39.02 19.19
C ILE A 209 -34.28 -38.32 20.23
N SER A 210 -35.59 -38.47 20.11
CA SER A 210 -36.56 -37.95 21.07
C SER A 210 -36.41 -38.65 22.43
N LYS A 211 -36.91 -38.02 23.50
CA LYS A 211 -36.97 -38.62 24.85
C LYS A 211 -37.72 -39.96 24.88
N ASP A 212 -38.63 -40.17 23.93
CA ASP A 212 -39.41 -41.40 23.77
C ASP A 212 -38.69 -42.49 22.94
N GLY A 213 -37.40 -42.30 22.63
CA GLY A 213 -36.60 -43.22 21.80
C GLY A 213 -36.87 -43.16 20.30
N ARG A 214 -37.76 -42.27 19.84
CA ARG A 214 -38.03 -42.08 18.40
C ARG A 214 -36.88 -41.35 17.70
N VAL A 215 -36.47 -41.87 16.56
CA VAL A 215 -35.37 -41.37 15.73
C VAL A 215 -35.97 -40.58 14.56
N GLU A 216 -35.57 -39.32 14.38
CA GLU A 216 -36.08 -38.43 13.33
C GLU A 216 -34.97 -37.53 12.76
N GLY A 217 -35.05 -37.17 11.47
CA GLY A 217 -34.05 -36.37 10.77
C GLY A 217 -33.36 -37.14 9.64
N VAL A 218 -32.15 -36.70 9.29
CA VAL A 218 -31.20 -37.43 8.43
C VAL A 218 -30.32 -38.28 9.35
N CYS A 219 -30.65 -39.56 9.52
CA CYS A 219 -30.05 -40.46 10.51
C CYS A 219 -29.39 -41.67 9.85
N PRO A 220 -28.22 -42.14 10.33
CA PRO A 220 -27.63 -43.37 9.84
C PRO A 220 -28.44 -44.59 10.30
N ASP A 221 -28.55 -45.58 9.43
CA ASP A 221 -29.60 -46.61 9.57
C ASP A 221 -29.41 -47.52 10.79
N THR A 222 -28.15 -47.72 11.19
CA THR A 222 -27.74 -48.41 12.42
C THR A 222 -28.42 -47.89 13.71
N ILE A 223 -28.92 -46.66 13.73
CA ILE A 223 -29.63 -46.09 14.90
C ILE A 223 -31.04 -46.69 15.03
N TYR A 224 -31.72 -47.02 13.94
CA TYR A 224 -33.12 -47.45 13.99
C TYR A 224 -33.32 -48.84 14.60
N GLU A 225 -32.31 -49.72 14.53
CA GLU A 225 -32.40 -51.13 14.97
C GLU A 225 -31.45 -51.44 16.16
N GLY A 226 -30.71 -50.45 16.67
CA GLY A 226 -29.98 -50.49 17.96
C GLY A 226 -28.69 -51.32 18.01
N SER A 227 -28.50 -52.27 17.11
CA SER A 227 -27.21 -52.95 16.85
C SER A 227 -27.23 -53.60 15.47
N ASP A 228 -26.13 -53.51 14.72
CA ASP A 228 -25.93 -54.24 13.46
C ASP A 228 -24.76 -55.24 13.62
N PRO A 229 -25.02 -56.49 14.05
CA PRO A 229 -23.96 -57.46 14.29
C PRO A 229 -23.40 -58.12 13.01
N VAL A 230 -24.00 -57.84 11.85
CA VAL A 230 -23.80 -58.62 10.61
C VAL A 230 -23.54 -57.73 9.37
N GLY A 231 -23.69 -56.41 9.48
CA GLY A 231 -23.63 -55.50 8.33
C GLY A 231 -24.90 -55.55 7.48
N LEU A 232 -26.04 -55.84 8.10
CA LEU A 232 -27.34 -55.99 7.45
C LEU A 232 -28.13 -54.67 7.40
N VAL A 233 -27.80 -53.71 8.25
CA VAL A 233 -28.48 -52.41 8.39
C VAL A 233 -27.65 -51.30 7.76
N ASN A 234 -26.32 -51.34 7.87
CA ASN A 234 -25.43 -50.54 7.03
C ASN A 234 -24.90 -51.40 5.88
N ASN A 235 -25.68 -51.52 4.80
CA ASN A 235 -25.30 -52.33 3.64
C ASN A 235 -24.25 -51.67 2.75
N THR A 236 -23.96 -50.38 2.98
CA THR A 236 -22.91 -49.64 2.28
C THR A 236 -21.52 -50.13 2.70
N ARG A 237 -20.75 -50.64 1.72
CA ARG A 237 -19.36 -51.07 1.94
C ARG A 237 -18.36 -50.13 1.27
N LEU A 238 -17.64 -49.35 2.07
CA LEU A 238 -16.48 -48.58 1.62
C LEU A 238 -15.42 -49.49 0.98
N VAL A 239 -14.90 -49.10 -0.20
CA VAL A 239 -13.85 -49.81 -0.95
C VAL A 239 -12.55 -49.02 -0.96
N TYR A 240 -12.64 -47.72 -1.25
CA TYR A 240 -11.48 -46.85 -1.41
C TYR A 240 -11.90 -45.38 -1.25
N GLY A 241 -11.01 -44.54 -0.76
CA GLY A 241 -11.21 -43.10 -0.79
C GLY A 241 -9.88 -42.37 -0.75
N HIS A 242 -9.82 -41.22 -1.41
CA HIS A 242 -8.66 -40.33 -1.38
C HIS A 242 -9.11 -38.88 -1.56
N ARG A 243 -8.26 -37.98 -1.07
CA ARG A 243 -8.36 -36.56 -1.36
C ARG A 243 -7.02 -36.12 -1.96
N LYS A 244 -7.06 -35.48 -3.12
CA LYS A 244 -5.88 -34.96 -3.85
C LYS A 244 -6.26 -33.71 -4.63
N ASP A 245 -5.36 -32.74 -4.68
CA ASP A 245 -5.49 -31.49 -5.44
C ASP A 245 -6.81 -30.74 -5.13
N GLY A 246 -7.29 -30.80 -3.89
CA GLY A 246 -8.58 -30.20 -3.50
C GLY A 246 -9.83 -31.04 -3.84
N VAL A 247 -9.69 -32.15 -4.56
CA VAL A 247 -10.78 -33.04 -4.98
C VAL A 247 -10.91 -34.23 -4.02
N SER A 248 -12.11 -34.44 -3.50
CA SER A 248 -12.49 -35.60 -2.70
C SER A 248 -13.09 -36.68 -3.60
N PHE A 249 -12.60 -37.92 -3.47
CA PHE A 249 -13.13 -39.09 -4.17
C PHE A 249 -13.34 -40.25 -3.21
N ILE A 250 -14.55 -40.83 -3.18
CA ILE A 250 -14.89 -41.98 -2.34
C ILE A 250 -15.67 -43.02 -3.16
N ARG A 251 -15.22 -44.28 -3.12
CA ARG A 251 -15.82 -45.44 -3.77
C ARG A 251 -16.35 -46.43 -2.73
N PHE A 252 -17.61 -46.83 -2.92
CA PHE A 252 -18.30 -47.81 -2.10
C PHE A 252 -19.14 -48.77 -2.98
N LYS A 253 -19.65 -49.84 -2.37
CA LYS A 253 -20.60 -50.77 -2.98
C LYS A 253 -21.91 -50.75 -2.18
N LYS A 254 -23.06 -50.83 -2.86
CA LYS A 254 -24.36 -51.21 -2.28
C LYS A 254 -24.93 -52.44 -3.04
N PRO A 255 -25.66 -53.35 -2.38
CA PRO A 255 -26.44 -54.37 -3.07
C PRO A 255 -27.60 -53.72 -3.86
N LEU A 256 -28.03 -54.35 -4.95
CA LEU A 256 -29.19 -53.90 -5.73
C LEU A 256 -30.51 -54.22 -5.00
N LYS A 257 -30.52 -55.26 -4.17
CA LYS A 257 -31.62 -55.62 -3.28
C LYS A 257 -31.06 -55.79 -1.87
N SER A 258 -31.41 -54.87 -0.97
CA SER A 258 -31.09 -55.03 0.45
C SER A 258 -31.98 -56.11 1.11
N ILE A 259 -31.52 -56.58 2.26
CA ILE A 259 -32.25 -57.49 3.15
C ILE A 259 -33.18 -56.68 4.07
N ASP A 260 -32.78 -55.47 4.45
CA ASP A 260 -33.73 -54.48 4.96
C ASP A 260 -34.61 -53.97 3.80
N THR A 261 -35.89 -53.77 4.07
CA THR A 261 -36.90 -53.24 3.13
C THR A 261 -37.70 -52.08 3.72
N LYS A 262 -37.28 -51.57 4.88
CA LYS A 262 -37.95 -50.56 5.70
C LYS A 262 -37.25 -49.20 5.58
N TYR A 263 -35.92 -49.22 5.47
CA TYR A 263 -35.07 -48.03 5.32
C TYR A 263 -34.36 -47.99 3.96
N ASP A 264 -33.95 -49.16 3.44
CA ASP A 264 -33.37 -49.27 2.08
C ASP A 264 -34.41 -49.22 0.94
N LEU A 265 -34.00 -48.67 -0.20
CA LEU A 265 -34.78 -48.67 -1.44
C LEU A 265 -34.16 -49.59 -2.50
N PRO A 266 -34.92 -50.55 -3.09
CA PRO A 266 -34.37 -51.50 -4.06
C PRO A 266 -34.01 -50.81 -5.39
N VAL A 267 -32.79 -51.04 -5.86
CA VAL A 267 -32.26 -50.49 -7.11
C VAL A 267 -32.69 -51.35 -8.30
N ASN A 268 -33.67 -50.87 -9.06
CA ASN A 268 -34.16 -51.58 -10.25
C ASN A 268 -33.36 -51.21 -11.50
N GLN A 269 -32.40 -52.07 -11.87
CA GLN A 269 -31.45 -51.79 -12.95
C GLN A 269 -32.10 -51.50 -14.32
N ASN A 270 -33.26 -52.12 -14.61
CA ASN A 270 -33.98 -51.97 -15.88
C ASN A 270 -34.99 -50.81 -15.89
N LYS A 271 -34.98 -49.93 -14.90
CA LYS A 271 -35.90 -48.78 -14.80
C LYS A 271 -35.14 -47.49 -14.56
N THR A 272 -35.63 -46.42 -15.18
CA THR A 272 -35.24 -45.06 -14.81
C THR A 272 -35.73 -44.76 -13.38
N MET A 273 -34.79 -44.57 -12.45
CA MET A 273 -35.05 -44.20 -11.07
C MET A 273 -34.74 -42.72 -10.84
N ARG A 274 -35.37 -42.10 -9.83
CA ARG A 274 -34.97 -40.75 -9.39
C ARG A 274 -33.91 -40.86 -8.32
N VAL A 275 -32.76 -40.23 -8.55
CA VAL A 275 -31.68 -40.12 -7.58
C VAL A 275 -31.64 -38.71 -6.99
N ILE A 276 -31.15 -38.61 -5.77
CA ILE A 276 -30.99 -37.38 -4.99
C ILE A 276 -29.55 -37.25 -4.55
N TRP A 277 -29.07 -36.01 -4.41
CA TRP A 277 -27.70 -35.73 -4.01
C TRP A 277 -27.62 -34.43 -3.22
N ALA A 278 -26.60 -34.32 -2.36
CA ALA A 278 -26.31 -33.11 -1.60
C ALA A 278 -24.82 -33.01 -1.26
N LEU A 279 -24.35 -31.77 -1.15
CA LEU A 279 -23.06 -31.39 -0.56
C LEU A 279 -23.31 -30.49 0.64
N GLY A 280 -22.53 -30.62 1.70
CA GLY A 280 -22.67 -29.76 2.88
C GLY A 280 -21.53 -29.97 3.87
N LEU A 281 -21.53 -29.24 4.98
CA LEU A 281 -20.57 -29.46 6.06
C LEU A 281 -20.96 -30.71 6.87
N ILE A 282 -19.97 -31.49 7.29
CA ILE A 282 -20.16 -32.63 8.21
C ILE A 282 -19.74 -32.21 9.62
N LYS A 283 -20.57 -32.48 10.62
CA LYS A 283 -20.19 -32.35 12.03
C LYS A 283 -19.57 -33.68 12.50
N PRO A 284 -18.40 -33.68 13.16
CA PRO A 284 -17.83 -34.88 13.77
C PRO A 284 -18.68 -35.38 14.95
N PRO A 285 -18.55 -36.68 15.31
CA PRO A 285 -19.23 -37.26 16.46
C PRO A 285 -18.81 -36.60 17.78
N ASP A 286 -19.75 -36.50 18.71
CA ASP A 286 -19.54 -35.94 20.05
C ASP A 286 -20.02 -36.89 21.15
N SER A 287 -19.79 -36.55 22.42
CA SER A 287 -20.14 -37.41 23.57
C SER A 287 -21.64 -37.70 23.73
N LEU A 288 -22.51 -37.00 23.00
CA LEU A 288 -23.95 -37.23 22.97
C LEU A 288 -24.42 -37.89 21.67
N ARG A 289 -23.62 -37.82 20.59
CA ARG A 289 -23.96 -38.28 19.24
C ARG A 289 -22.76 -39.00 18.61
N PRO A 290 -22.63 -40.33 18.72
CA PRO A 290 -21.44 -41.10 18.32
C PRO A 290 -21.28 -41.32 16.80
N PHE A 291 -21.95 -40.52 15.97
CA PHE A 291 -21.97 -40.64 14.51
C PHE A 291 -21.75 -39.28 13.84
N TYR A 292 -21.26 -39.29 12.59
CA TYR A 292 -21.13 -38.08 11.79
C TYR A 292 -22.51 -37.54 11.41
N LEU A 293 -22.62 -36.21 11.34
CA LEU A 293 -23.89 -35.54 11.11
C LEU A 293 -23.80 -34.60 9.91
N PRO A 294 -24.55 -34.88 8.83
CA PRO A 294 -24.80 -33.90 7.77
C PRO A 294 -25.45 -32.65 8.36
N GLN A 295 -24.76 -31.51 8.24
CA GLN A 295 -25.37 -30.21 8.49
C GLN A 295 -26.20 -29.79 7.27
N ASN A 296 -26.88 -28.65 7.36
CA ASN A 296 -27.64 -28.10 6.22
C ASN A 296 -26.73 -27.93 4.98
N HIS A 297 -27.16 -28.50 3.85
CA HIS A 297 -26.46 -28.48 2.56
C HIS A 297 -26.39 -27.09 1.89
N GLY A 298 -26.87 -26.02 2.53
CA GLY A 298 -26.57 -24.62 2.15
C GLY A 298 -27.08 -24.17 0.77
N GLY A 299 -27.89 -24.98 0.09
CA GLY A 299 -28.34 -24.79 -1.29
C GLY A 299 -27.69 -25.73 -2.32
N SER A 300 -26.61 -26.44 -1.97
CA SER A 300 -25.91 -27.37 -2.86
C SER A 300 -26.53 -28.77 -2.86
N TYR A 301 -27.72 -28.90 -3.45
CA TYR A 301 -28.45 -30.16 -3.55
C TYR A 301 -29.28 -30.25 -4.83
N GLY A 302 -29.65 -31.47 -5.22
CA GLY A 302 -30.45 -31.68 -6.41
C GLY A 302 -31.01 -33.08 -6.54
N HIS A 303 -31.68 -33.31 -7.66
CA HIS A 303 -32.21 -34.61 -8.05
C HIS A 303 -32.17 -34.74 -9.57
N LEU A 304 -32.02 -35.97 -10.08
CA LEU A 304 -32.14 -36.26 -11.51
C LEU A 304 -32.71 -37.66 -11.72
N THR A 305 -33.05 -38.00 -12.96
CA THR A 305 -33.48 -39.34 -13.35
C THR A 305 -32.32 -40.11 -13.97
N LEU A 306 -32.01 -41.29 -13.44
CA LEU A 306 -30.88 -42.13 -13.83
C LEU A 306 -31.36 -43.53 -14.22
N ASN A 307 -30.81 -44.07 -15.30
CA ASN A 307 -30.97 -45.47 -15.69
C ASN A 307 -29.60 -46.15 -15.51
N VAL A 308 -29.45 -47.02 -14.51
CA VAL A 308 -28.11 -47.50 -14.10
C VAL A 308 -27.50 -48.54 -15.05
N SER A 309 -28.33 -49.24 -15.83
CA SER A 309 -27.87 -50.15 -16.90
C SER A 309 -27.53 -49.42 -18.22
N GLU A 310 -27.84 -48.13 -18.35
CA GLU A 310 -27.50 -47.35 -19.54
C GLU A 310 -26.05 -46.86 -19.46
N HIS A 311 -25.32 -46.96 -20.58
CA HIS A 311 -23.95 -46.47 -20.65
C HIS A 311 -23.95 -44.96 -20.93
N VAL A 312 -23.46 -44.20 -19.95
CA VAL A 312 -23.37 -42.72 -19.99
C VAL A 312 -22.04 -42.31 -19.40
N ASP A 313 -21.29 -41.44 -20.08
CA ASP A 313 -20.06 -40.84 -19.55
C ASP A 313 -20.00 -39.35 -19.93
N ASP A 314 -20.69 -38.52 -19.14
CA ASP A 314 -20.74 -37.06 -19.33
C ASP A 314 -19.54 -36.35 -18.67
N CYS A 315 -18.66 -37.07 -17.99
CA CYS A 315 -17.66 -36.51 -17.08
C CYS A 315 -16.32 -36.27 -17.77
N LEU A 316 -16.33 -35.34 -18.71
CA LEU A 316 -15.14 -34.90 -19.42
C LEU A 316 -14.12 -34.26 -18.46
N GLY A 317 -12.87 -34.70 -18.56
CA GLY A 317 -11.75 -34.08 -17.89
C GLY A 317 -11.62 -34.33 -16.38
N PRO A 318 -10.47 -33.99 -15.80
CA PRO A 318 -10.33 -33.85 -14.35
C PRO A 318 -11.26 -32.75 -13.81
N LEU A 319 -11.63 -32.84 -12.52
CA LEU A 319 -12.15 -31.67 -11.81
C LEU A 319 -10.99 -30.76 -11.42
N ASP A 320 -11.14 -29.46 -11.59
CA ASP A 320 -10.17 -28.48 -11.12
C ASP A 320 -10.74 -27.70 -9.92
N ALA A 321 -10.15 -27.89 -8.74
CA ALA A 321 -10.55 -27.16 -7.54
C ALA A 321 -9.86 -25.79 -7.49
N GLU A 322 -10.57 -24.75 -7.04
CA GLU A 322 -9.96 -23.44 -6.77
C GLU A 322 -8.91 -23.55 -5.65
N ASP A 323 -9.24 -24.27 -4.58
CA ASP A 323 -8.33 -24.58 -3.49
C ASP A 323 -7.69 -25.96 -3.69
N LYS A 324 -6.55 -25.97 -4.38
CA LYS A 324 -5.71 -27.17 -4.57
C LYS A 324 -4.80 -27.45 -3.36
N GLN A 325 -4.77 -26.55 -2.37
CA GLN A 325 -3.87 -26.65 -1.22
C GLN A 325 -4.56 -27.34 -0.05
N ASP A 326 -4.54 -28.67 -0.08
CA ASP A 326 -4.91 -29.50 1.08
C ASP A 326 -3.95 -29.33 2.29
N GLN A 327 -3.02 -28.36 2.25
CA GLN A 327 -2.06 -28.08 3.30
C GLN A 327 -2.57 -26.95 4.19
N ASP A 328 -2.38 -27.11 5.49
CA ASP A 328 -2.61 -26.05 6.45
C ASP A 328 -1.81 -24.77 6.12
N LEU A 329 -2.41 -23.61 6.42
CA LEU A 329 -1.69 -22.34 6.50
C LEU A 329 -1.15 -22.12 7.93
N VAL A 330 0.10 -21.69 8.04
CA VAL A 330 0.70 -21.13 9.26
C VAL A 330 1.20 -19.73 8.94
N ILE A 331 0.68 -18.72 9.64
CA ILE A 331 1.16 -17.34 9.54
C ILE A 331 2.18 -17.11 10.67
N ALA A 332 3.38 -16.66 10.32
CA ALA A 332 4.41 -16.31 11.28
C ALA A 332 4.26 -14.85 11.72
N ASP A 333 3.92 -14.63 12.99
CA ASP A 333 3.78 -13.30 13.60
C ASP A 333 4.82 -13.05 14.72
N LYS A 334 4.84 -11.84 15.27
CA LYS A 334 5.73 -11.46 16.38
C LYS A 334 5.36 -12.08 17.74
N LYS A 335 4.23 -12.80 17.88
CA LYS A 335 3.66 -13.14 19.20
C LYS A 335 4.20 -14.44 19.79
N GLY A 336 4.76 -15.34 18.98
CA GLY A 336 5.31 -16.60 19.47
C GLY A 336 6.33 -17.26 18.53
N PRO A 337 7.20 -18.14 19.05
CA PRO A 337 8.15 -18.87 18.22
C PRO A 337 7.44 -19.94 17.38
N ILE A 338 7.85 -20.06 16.12
CA ILE A 338 7.43 -21.11 15.20
C ILE A 338 8.19 -22.40 15.56
N VAL A 339 7.47 -23.41 16.02
CA VAL A 339 8.07 -24.70 16.42
C VAL A 339 8.22 -25.59 15.20
N VAL A 340 9.45 -25.97 14.88
CA VAL A 340 9.78 -26.90 13.78
C VAL A 340 10.18 -28.24 14.39
N SER A 341 9.44 -29.29 14.05
CA SER A 341 9.65 -30.67 14.51
C SER A 341 9.63 -31.61 13.32
N THR A 342 9.70 -32.93 13.54
CA THR A 342 9.63 -33.93 12.47
C THR A 342 8.72 -35.08 12.81
N GLY A 343 8.11 -35.69 11.80
CA GLY A 343 7.23 -36.85 11.92
C GLY A 343 7.16 -37.65 10.61
N PRO A 344 6.41 -38.75 10.57
CA PRO A 344 6.23 -39.55 9.35
C PRO A 344 5.46 -38.77 8.28
N ALA A 345 5.75 -39.00 7.00
CA ALA A 345 4.94 -38.42 5.92
C ALA A 345 3.63 -39.18 5.75
N VAL A 346 2.49 -38.47 5.77
CA VAL A 346 1.16 -39.06 5.54
C VAL A 346 0.46 -38.33 4.39
N PHE A 347 0.42 -37.00 4.45
CA PHE A 347 -0.24 -36.14 3.47
C PHE A 347 0.73 -35.17 2.75
N TYR A 348 2.02 -35.49 2.75
CA TYR A 348 3.07 -34.70 2.13
C TYR A 348 2.71 -34.22 0.70
N PRO A 349 2.78 -32.92 0.41
CA PRO A 349 2.19 -32.30 -0.80
C PRO A 349 2.99 -32.46 -2.09
N ASN A 350 4.09 -33.21 -2.08
CA ASN A 350 4.92 -33.49 -3.25
C ASN A 350 5.35 -34.97 -3.26
N PRO A 351 4.49 -35.91 -3.69
CA PRO A 351 4.84 -37.32 -3.79
C PRO A 351 5.96 -37.55 -4.83
N PRO A 352 6.72 -38.66 -4.78
CA PRO A 352 6.68 -39.72 -3.77
C PRO A 352 7.09 -39.22 -2.38
N ASN A 353 6.42 -39.75 -1.36
CA ASN A 353 6.59 -39.33 0.04
C ASN A 353 7.92 -39.86 0.61
N PRO A 354 8.69 -39.07 1.37
CA PRO A 354 9.81 -39.58 2.16
C PRO A 354 9.32 -40.33 3.41
N SER A 355 10.23 -40.96 4.15
CA SER A 355 9.90 -41.60 5.44
C SER A 355 9.61 -40.61 6.57
N LYS A 356 10.17 -39.39 6.50
CA LYS A 356 10.09 -38.35 7.55
C LYS A 356 9.99 -36.97 6.89
N VAL A 357 9.16 -36.09 7.43
CA VAL A 357 8.95 -34.70 6.99
C VAL A 357 9.01 -33.73 8.16
N LEU A 358 9.15 -32.44 7.83
CA LEU A 358 9.09 -31.32 8.76
C LEU A 358 7.63 -31.03 9.11
N TYR A 359 7.39 -30.86 10.41
CA TYR A 359 6.13 -30.42 10.98
C TYR A 359 6.31 -29.03 11.58
N ILE A 360 5.46 -28.08 11.20
CA ILE A 360 5.48 -26.71 11.75
C ILE A 360 4.24 -26.53 12.62
N ASN A 361 4.43 -26.17 13.90
CA ASN A 361 3.35 -26.02 14.88
C ASN A 361 2.39 -27.24 14.92
N LYS A 362 2.97 -28.46 14.84
CA LYS A 362 2.29 -29.77 14.78
C LYS A 362 1.51 -30.08 13.49
N LYS A 363 1.59 -29.23 12.46
CA LYS A 363 0.97 -29.44 11.15
C LYS A 363 2.00 -30.04 10.18
N GLU A 364 1.61 -31.02 9.36
CA GLU A 364 2.49 -31.69 8.39
C GLU A 364 2.77 -30.75 7.21
N ALA A 365 4.04 -30.42 6.95
CA ALA A 365 4.49 -29.64 5.79
C ALA A 365 3.56 -28.48 5.34
N PRO A 366 3.08 -27.59 6.25
CA PRO A 366 2.11 -26.53 5.91
C PRO A 366 2.71 -25.46 4.99
N LEU A 367 1.84 -24.67 4.35
CA LEU A 367 2.26 -23.40 3.76
C LEU A 367 2.62 -22.43 4.88
N LEU A 368 3.88 -21.96 4.91
CA LEU A 368 4.32 -20.95 5.86
C LEU A 368 4.20 -19.55 5.23
N ARG A 369 3.42 -18.64 5.80
CA ARG A 369 3.38 -17.24 5.38
C ARG A 369 4.21 -16.36 6.31
N VAL A 370 5.11 -15.56 5.75
CA VAL A 370 6.03 -14.65 6.45
C VAL A 370 5.97 -13.26 5.83
N GLU A 371 6.26 -12.23 6.61
CA GLU A 371 6.19 -10.82 6.18
C GLU A 371 7.59 -10.19 6.14
N ARG A 372 7.92 -9.45 5.06
CA ARG A 372 9.25 -8.82 4.92
C ARG A 372 9.50 -7.75 5.98
N GLY A 373 10.67 -7.75 6.59
CA GLY A 373 11.03 -6.88 7.71
C GLY A 373 10.48 -7.32 9.07
N VAL A 374 9.52 -8.26 9.12
CA VAL A 374 9.02 -8.79 10.38
C VAL A 374 9.96 -9.86 10.92
N GLN A 375 10.52 -9.60 12.10
CA GLN A 375 11.40 -10.54 12.79
C GLN A 375 10.60 -11.70 13.40
N ILE A 376 10.89 -12.91 12.92
CA ILE A 376 10.25 -14.18 13.29
C ILE A 376 11.26 -15.04 14.04
N LYS A 377 10.80 -15.71 15.11
CA LYS A 377 11.61 -16.70 15.84
C LYS A 377 11.22 -18.11 15.44
N PHE A 378 12.21 -18.97 15.20
CA PHE A 378 12.05 -20.40 14.98
C PHE A 378 12.66 -21.17 16.16
N SER A 379 11.96 -22.21 16.61
CA SER A 379 12.44 -23.15 17.63
C SER A 379 12.60 -24.52 16.98
N ILE A 380 13.83 -24.90 16.65
CA ILE A 380 14.12 -26.14 15.92
C ILE A 380 14.26 -27.32 16.90
N GLN A 381 13.40 -28.30 16.71
CA GLN A 381 13.19 -29.52 17.51
C GLN A 381 13.08 -30.76 16.59
N ALA A 382 13.80 -30.74 15.47
CA ALA A 382 13.68 -31.68 14.35
C ALA A 382 14.57 -32.94 14.45
N GLY A 383 15.56 -32.94 15.36
CA GLY A 383 16.61 -33.94 15.45
C GLY A 383 17.99 -33.39 15.07
N HIS A 384 19.03 -34.22 15.28
CA HIS A 384 20.40 -33.96 14.79
C HIS A 384 20.59 -34.41 13.32
N ASP A 385 19.71 -35.28 12.84
CA ASP A 385 19.62 -35.78 11.47
C ASP A 385 18.93 -34.78 10.51
N VAL A 386 18.44 -33.64 11.01
CA VAL A 386 17.63 -32.68 10.25
C VAL A 386 18.07 -31.25 10.56
N ALA A 387 18.81 -30.66 9.62
CA ALA A 387 19.22 -29.26 9.65
C ALA A 387 18.22 -28.41 8.84
N PHE A 388 17.46 -27.55 9.52
CA PHE A 388 16.42 -26.70 8.91
C PHE A 388 17.02 -25.53 8.13
N TYR A 389 16.56 -25.31 6.91
CA TYR A 389 16.96 -24.12 6.14
C TYR A 389 15.87 -23.66 5.17
N ILE A 390 15.98 -22.42 4.73
CA ILE A 390 15.09 -21.80 3.74
C ILE A 390 15.92 -21.49 2.50
N THR A 391 15.47 -21.99 1.36
CA THR A 391 16.22 -22.05 0.10
C THR A 391 15.35 -21.69 -1.11
N SER A 392 15.97 -21.38 -2.24
CA SER A 392 15.31 -21.28 -3.55
C SER A 392 14.93 -22.63 -4.16
N ASP A 393 15.52 -23.74 -3.68
CA ASP A 393 15.32 -25.06 -4.27
C ASP A 393 14.08 -25.79 -3.67
N PRO A 394 13.17 -26.33 -4.50
CA PRO A 394 11.93 -26.95 -4.02
C PRO A 394 12.11 -28.32 -3.34
N LEU A 395 13.27 -28.97 -3.49
CA LEU A 395 13.54 -30.31 -2.96
C LEU A 395 14.41 -30.29 -1.71
N GLY A 396 15.32 -29.33 -1.59
CA GLY A 396 16.34 -29.29 -0.56
C GLY A 396 17.38 -30.40 -0.70
N GLY A 397 17.86 -30.89 0.45
CA GLY A 397 18.88 -31.95 0.53
C GLY A 397 20.22 -31.57 -0.12
N ASN A 398 20.61 -30.29 -0.03
CA ASN A 398 21.77 -29.67 -0.66
C ASN A 398 21.78 -29.84 -2.19
N ALA A 399 21.26 -28.83 -2.90
CA ALA A 399 21.08 -28.84 -4.35
C ALA A 399 22.40 -29.05 -5.12
N THR A 400 23.55 -28.67 -4.54
CA THR A 400 24.87 -28.87 -5.17
C THR A 400 25.19 -30.36 -5.41
N LEU A 401 24.67 -31.27 -4.58
CA LEU A 401 24.79 -32.73 -4.76
C LEU A 401 24.03 -33.25 -6.00
N ARG A 402 23.11 -32.44 -6.55
CA ARG A 402 22.35 -32.73 -7.78
C ARG A 402 22.86 -31.92 -8.98
N ASN A 403 24.05 -31.31 -8.91
CA ASN A 403 24.58 -30.36 -9.89
C ASN A 403 23.66 -29.13 -10.12
N MET A 404 22.87 -28.74 -9.12
CA MET A 404 21.98 -27.58 -9.16
C MET A 404 22.49 -26.47 -8.23
N SER A 405 22.24 -25.21 -8.60
CA SER A 405 22.52 -24.05 -7.74
C SER A 405 21.32 -23.71 -6.87
N GLU A 406 21.54 -23.40 -5.60
CA GLU A 406 20.52 -22.86 -4.69
C GLU A 406 21.01 -21.62 -3.95
N THR A 407 20.08 -20.73 -3.59
CA THR A 407 20.31 -19.59 -2.71
C THR A 407 19.73 -19.91 -1.34
N ILE A 408 20.55 -19.90 -0.29
CA ILE A 408 20.11 -20.07 1.10
C ILE A 408 19.76 -18.69 1.68
N TYR A 409 18.50 -18.51 2.09
CA TYR A 409 17.99 -17.27 2.69
C TYR A 409 18.04 -17.28 4.22
N PHE A 410 18.01 -18.46 4.84
CA PHE A 410 18.03 -18.64 6.30
C PHE A 410 18.38 -20.08 6.69
N GLY A 411 18.89 -20.28 7.92
CA GLY A 411 19.29 -21.58 8.43
C GLY A 411 20.59 -22.12 7.83
N GLY A 412 20.84 -23.42 7.93
CA GLY A 412 22.08 -24.07 7.49
C GLY A 412 22.46 -25.30 8.33
N PRO A 413 23.70 -25.81 8.23
CA PRO A 413 24.13 -27.03 8.92
C PRO A 413 23.98 -27.02 10.46
N GLU A 414 24.06 -25.83 11.07
CA GLU A 414 23.94 -25.64 12.52
C GLU A 414 22.48 -25.52 12.99
N ALA A 415 21.52 -25.42 12.06
CA ALA A 415 20.09 -25.27 12.35
C ALA A 415 19.41 -26.61 12.67
N GLN A 416 20.02 -27.38 13.56
CA GLN A 416 19.59 -28.69 14.06
C GLN A 416 19.35 -28.60 15.57
N GLY A 417 18.40 -29.34 16.11
CA GLY A 417 18.01 -29.21 17.52
C GLY A 417 16.96 -30.24 17.94
N VAL A 418 16.84 -30.49 19.24
CA VAL A 418 15.97 -31.53 19.82
C VAL A 418 15.00 -30.95 20.83
N GLN A 419 13.89 -31.62 21.12
CA GLN A 419 12.85 -31.12 22.01
C GLN A 419 13.36 -30.74 23.43
N ALA A 420 14.40 -31.42 23.94
CA ALA A 420 15.00 -31.12 25.24
C ALA A 420 15.92 -29.89 25.23
N THR A 421 16.52 -29.58 24.08
CA THR A 421 17.43 -28.44 23.86
C THR A 421 17.17 -27.88 22.46
N PRO A 422 16.09 -27.08 22.31
CA PRO A 422 15.72 -26.51 21.02
C PRO A 422 16.76 -25.48 20.55
N THR A 423 17.02 -25.46 19.25
CA THR A 423 17.88 -24.43 18.65
C THR A 423 17.01 -23.24 18.24
N GLU A 424 17.17 -22.11 18.93
CA GLU A 424 16.48 -20.88 18.56
C GLU A 424 17.21 -20.14 17.46
N LEU A 425 16.49 -19.82 16.38
CA LEU A 425 17.00 -19.03 15.26
C LEU A 425 16.03 -17.89 14.96
N VAL A 426 16.55 -16.79 14.43
CA VAL A 426 15.77 -15.57 14.19
C VAL A 426 15.95 -15.13 12.75
N TRP A 427 14.84 -15.00 12.02
CA TRP A 427 14.82 -14.56 10.63
C TRP A 427 14.00 -13.29 10.49
N ALA A 428 14.47 -12.33 9.71
CA ALA A 428 13.64 -11.27 9.15
C ALA A 428 13.80 -11.35 7.63
N PRO A 429 12.78 -11.79 6.88
CA PRO A 429 12.85 -11.84 5.42
C PRO A 429 13.15 -10.45 4.88
N ASP A 430 14.18 -10.34 4.05
CA ASP A 430 14.64 -9.05 3.55
C ASP A 430 13.96 -8.70 2.21
N ARG A 431 14.40 -7.58 1.61
CA ARG A 431 13.91 -7.11 0.30
C ARG A 431 14.39 -7.97 -0.88
N ASN A 432 15.40 -8.82 -0.68
CA ASN A 432 15.98 -9.67 -1.71
C ASN A 432 15.36 -11.08 -1.71
N THR A 433 14.71 -11.47 -0.60
CA THR A 433 13.98 -12.73 -0.46
C THR A 433 12.77 -12.73 -1.42
N PRO A 434 12.66 -13.67 -2.39
CA PRO A 434 11.54 -13.76 -3.34
C PRO A 434 10.18 -14.01 -2.68
N ASP A 435 9.07 -13.74 -3.38
CA ASP A 435 7.69 -13.96 -2.88
C ASP A 435 7.37 -15.44 -2.61
N LEU A 436 8.13 -16.36 -3.23
CA LEU A 436 8.08 -17.79 -3.00
C LEU A 436 9.49 -18.32 -2.79
N VAL A 437 9.72 -18.92 -1.61
CA VAL A 437 10.91 -19.72 -1.29
C VAL A 437 10.45 -21.03 -0.64
N TYR A 438 11.36 -21.92 -0.26
CA TYR A 438 11.02 -23.24 0.28
C TYR A 438 11.77 -23.47 1.59
N TYR A 439 11.09 -24.07 2.58
CA TYR A 439 11.75 -24.56 3.79
C TYR A 439 11.99 -26.07 3.64
N GLN A 440 13.20 -26.52 3.94
CA GLN A 440 13.63 -27.89 3.70
C GLN A 440 14.61 -28.38 4.79
N SER A 441 15.02 -29.65 4.68
CA SER A 441 16.21 -30.17 5.37
C SER A 441 17.42 -30.07 4.46
N LEU A 442 18.56 -29.60 4.98
CA LEU A 442 19.81 -29.54 4.23
C LEU A 442 20.40 -30.94 3.96
N TYR A 443 20.06 -31.93 4.79
CA TYR A 443 20.61 -33.29 4.71
C TYR A 443 19.75 -34.29 3.94
N ALA A 444 18.46 -34.01 3.76
CA ALA A 444 17.52 -34.91 3.09
C ALA A 444 16.52 -34.15 2.22
N GLN A 445 16.21 -34.72 1.06
CA GLN A 445 15.30 -34.12 0.07
C GLN A 445 13.83 -34.33 0.46
N LYS A 446 12.97 -33.44 -0.04
CA LYS A 446 11.50 -33.49 0.04
C LYS A 446 10.96 -33.54 1.48
N MET A 447 11.63 -32.87 2.43
CA MET A 447 11.21 -32.88 3.84
C MET A 447 10.23 -31.76 4.20
N GLY A 448 10.23 -30.63 3.50
CA GLY A 448 9.38 -29.46 3.79
C GLY A 448 8.65 -28.94 2.55
N TRP A 449 8.14 -27.71 2.65
CA TRP A 449 7.24 -27.13 1.65
C TRP A 449 7.49 -25.63 1.42
N LYS A 450 6.47 -24.92 0.93
CA LYS A 450 6.54 -23.54 0.46
C LYS A 450 6.52 -22.56 1.62
N VAL A 451 7.30 -21.49 1.47
CA VAL A 451 7.20 -20.24 2.23
C VAL A 451 6.67 -19.16 1.29
N GLN A 452 5.50 -18.60 1.60
CA GLN A 452 4.98 -17.41 0.94
C GLN A 452 5.48 -16.16 1.67
N VAL A 453 6.30 -15.37 1.01
CA VAL A 453 6.85 -14.12 1.55
C VAL A 453 6.00 -12.97 1.02
N VAL A 454 5.40 -12.18 1.90
CA VAL A 454 4.58 -11.02 1.54
C VAL A 454 5.27 -9.71 1.96
N ASP A 455 5.04 -8.64 1.22
CA ASP A 455 5.48 -7.30 1.61
C ASP A 455 4.72 -6.86 2.88
N ALA A 456 5.42 -6.51 3.96
CA ALA A 456 4.80 -5.84 5.10
C ALA A 456 4.46 -4.38 4.76
N GLY A 457 3.73 -3.69 5.63
CA GLY A 457 3.52 -2.25 5.48
C GLY A 457 4.84 -1.49 5.51
N LEU A 458 4.95 -0.38 4.75
CA LEU A 458 6.13 0.51 4.81
C LEU A 458 6.55 0.88 6.26
N PRO A 459 5.65 1.12 7.24
CA PRO A 459 6.04 1.37 8.63
C PRO A 459 6.77 0.20 9.32
N ASP A 460 6.54 -1.05 8.91
CA ASP A 460 7.23 -2.23 9.45
C ASP A 460 8.57 -2.51 8.75
N MET A 461 8.76 -1.98 7.54
CA MET A 461 9.97 -2.15 6.73
C MET A 461 11.05 -1.07 6.96
N TYR A 462 10.73 0.05 7.62
CA TYR A 462 11.63 1.17 7.85
C TYR A 462 11.66 1.59 9.32
N ASN A 463 12.85 1.90 9.85
CA ASN A 463 13.04 2.25 11.26
C ASN A 463 12.44 3.62 11.64
N SER A 464 12.17 4.49 10.67
CA SER A 464 11.66 5.84 10.89
C SER A 464 10.83 6.32 9.71
N SER A 465 9.84 7.15 10.01
CA SER A 465 8.93 7.74 9.03
C SER A 465 8.48 9.12 9.46
N VAL A 466 8.30 10.03 8.52
CA VAL A 466 7.68 11.33 8.75
C VAL A 466 6.77 11.72 7.59
N VAL A 467 5.67 12.39 7.91
CA VAL A 467 4.78 12.98 6.92
C VAL A 467 5.36 14.33 6.50
N LEU A 468 5.56 14.55 5.21
CA LEU A 468 6.05 15.81 4.66
C LEU A 468 4.93 16.87 4.59
N ASP A 469 5.29 18.13 4.32
CA ASP A 469 4.36 19.26 4.48
C ASP A 469 3.10 19.11 3.62
N ASP A 470 2.02 19.74 4.08
CA ASP A 470 0.66 19.59 3.53
C ASP A 470 0.07 18.16 3.59
N GLN A 471 0.74 17.23 4.29
CA GLN A 471 0.33 15.82 4.51
C GLN A 471 0.10 14.99 3.23
N GLN A 472 0.85 15.26 2.16
CA GLN A 472 0.62 14.63 0.85
C GLN A 472 1.65 13.57 0.45
N VAL A 473 2.77 13.49 1.16
CA VAL A 473 3.84 12.50 0.92
C VAL A 473 4.38 12.03 2.26
N THR A 474 4.42 10.71 2.47
CA THR A 474 5.06 10.09 3.64
C THR A 474 6.45 9.59 3.26
N PHE A 475 7.46 10.05 4.00
CA PHE A 475 8.88 9.77 3.78
C PHE A 475 9.39 8.81 4.86
N PHE A 476 9.92 7.66 4.45
CA PHE A 476 10.42 6.59 5.29
C PHE A 476 11.92 6.43 5.10
N TRP A 477 12.65 6.08 6.16
CA TRP A 477 14.07 5.79 6.05
C TRP A 477 14.59 4.80 7.10
N THR A 478 15.67 4.11 6.72
CA THR A 478 16.52 3.32 7.62
C THR A 478 17.97 3.71 7.35
N LEU A 479 18.70 4.04 8.42
CA LEU A 479 20.14 4.34 8.37
C LEU A 479 20.95 3.04 8.58
N ALA A 480 21.99 2.88 7.79
CA ALA A 480 23.09 1.94 8.01
C ALA A 480 24.41 2.72 8.14
N GLU A 481 25.54 2.04 8.39
CA GLU A 481 26.83 2.71 8.66
C GLU A 481 27.29 3.66 7.54
N ASN A 482 27.09 3.27 6.27
CA ASN A 482 27.55 4.02 5.09
C ASN A 482 26.44 4.33 4.07
N SER A 483 25.19 3.92 4.33
CA SER A 483 24.06 4.08 3.39
C SER A 483 22.76 4.45 4.10
N ILE A 484 21.81 4.95 3.31
CA ILE A 484 20.44 5.21 3.72
C ILE A 484 19.49 4.51 2.73
N SER A 485 18.60 3.69 3.26
CA SER A 485 17.44 3.16 2.53
C SER A 485 16.28 4.11 2.72
N ILE A 486 15.59 4.46 1.64
CA ILE A 486 14.53 5.47 1.58
C ILE A 486 13.31 4.88 0.87
N ALA A 487 12.12 5.15 1.39
CA ALA A 487 10.89 5.13 0.60
C ALA A 487 10.16 6.46 0.66
N ALA A 488 9.47 6.80 -0.42
CA ALA A 488 8.51 7.88 -0.46
C ALA A 488 7.20 7.35 -1.05
N ARG A 489 6.10 7.63 -0.37
CA ARG A 489 4.74 7.27 -0.78
C ARG A 489 3.89 8.53 -0.88
N GLY A 490 3.19 8.71 -2.00
CA GLY A 490 2.17 9.75 -2.12
C GLY A 490 0.88 9.36 -1.39
N GLU A 491 0.14 10.33 -0.89
CA GLU A 491 -1.21 10.12 -0.33
C GLU A 491 -2.31 10.44 -1.36
N LYS A 492 -1.93 10.80 -2.59
CA LYS A 492 -2.82 11.13 -3.71
C LYS A 492 -2.40 10.40 -4.99
N LYS A 493 -3.36 10.28 -5.91
CA LYS A 493 -3.11 9.70 -7.23
C LYS A 493 -2.20 10.60 -8.06
N SER A 494 -1.17 10.02 -8.66
CA SER A 494 -0.16 10.72 -9.46
C SER A 494 0.43 9.78 -10.51
N GLY A 495 0.96 10.35 -11.61
CA GLY A 495 1.74 9.59 -12.59
C GLY A 495 3.21 9.45 -12.19
N TYR A 496 3.72 10.41 -11.42
CA TYR A 496 5.03 10.33 -10.79
C TYR A 496 5.04 10.98 -9.40
N LEU A 497 5.97 10.52 -8.56
CA LEU A 497 6.33 11.12 -7.28
C LEU A 497 7.81 11.52 -7.32
N ALA A 498 8.12 12.74 -6.91
CA ALA A 498 9.47 13.25 -6.80
C ALA A 498 9.76 13.71 -5.36
N ILE A 499 10.95 13.39 -4.86
CA ILE A 499 11.51 13.98 -3.64
C ILE A 499 12.81 14.69 -4.00
N GLY A 500 13.08 15.83 -3.37
CA GLY A 500 14.29 16.62 -3.61
C GLY A 500 15.03 16.95 -2.31
N PHE A 501 16.36 16.94 -2.36
CA PHE A 501 17.22 17.40 -1.28
C PHE A 501 17.71 18.82 -1.61
N GLY A 502 17.22 19.82 -0.87
CA GLY A 502 17.47 21.23 -1.16
C GLY A 502 16.58 22.19 -0.38
N ARG A 503 16.78 23.50 -0.58
CA ARG A 503 15.94 24.56 0.01
C ARG A 503 14.69 24.90 -0.82
N GLY A 504 14.65 24.43 -2.05
CA GLY A 504 13.63 24.67 -3.07
C GLY A 504 14.05 23.94 -4.34
N MET A 505 13.24 24.01 -5.41
CA MET A 505 13.49 23.27 -6.66
C MET A 505 14.86 23.58 -7.28
N VAL A 506 15.24 24.86 -7.37
CA VAL A 506 16.52 25.29 -7.92
C VAL A 506 17.65 25.01 -6.92
N ASN A 507 18.76 24.45 -7.42
CA ASN A 507 19.88 23.91 -6.65
C ASN A 507 19.47 22.76 -5.72
N SER A 508 18.76 21.76 -6.26
CA SER A 508 18.39 20.54 -5.54
C SER A 508 18.70 19.26 -6.32
N TYR A 509 18.95 18.17 -5.58
CA TYR A 509 19.04 16.82 -6.12
C TYR A 509 17.70 16.13 -5.99
N ALA A 510 17.11 15.69 -7.10
CA ALA A 510 15.79 15.08 -7.14
C ALA A 510 15.85 13.59 -7.49
N TYR A 511 15.03 12.79 -6.81
CA TYR A 511 14.75 11.40 -7.10
C TYR A 511 13.31 11.34 -7.59
N VAL A 512 13.08 10.86 -8.81
CA VAL A 512 11.75 10.82 -9.41
C VAL A 512 11.39 9.37 -9.71
N GLY A 513 10.27 8.90 -9.14
CA GLY A 513 9.73 7.57 -9.33
C GLY A 513 8.42 7.60 -10.12
N TRP A 514 8.29 6.73 -11.11
CA TRP A 514 7.08 6.54 -11.91
C TRP A 514 6.98 5.09 -12.39
N VAL A 515 5.87 4.74 -13.04
CA VAL A 515 5.68 3.46 -13.72
C VAL A 515 5.57 3.74 -15.22
N ASP A 516 6.34 3.02 -16.04
CA ASP A 516 6.32 3.16 -17.49
C ASP A 516 5.11 2.47 -18.15
N ASP A 517 4.91 2.72 -19.45
CA ASP A 517 3.80 2.15 -20.22
C ASP A 517 3.84 0.61 -20.30
N THR A 518 4.95 -0.02 -19.92
CA THR A 518 5.08 -1.49 -19.82
C THR A 518 4.78 -2.03 -18.41
N GLY A 519 4.31 -1.17 -17.50
CA GLY A 519 4.02 -1.51 -16.11
C GLY A 519 5.26 -1.64 -15.23
N ARG A 520 6.45 -1.26 -15.72
CA ARG A 520 7.70 -1.35 -14.94
C ARG A 520 7.95 -0.05 -14.19
N GLY A 521 8.14 -0.18 -12.88
CA GLY A 521 8.54 0.92 -12.02
C GLY A 521 10.00 1.32 -12.25
N LYS A 522 10.23 2.63 -12.39
CA LYS A 522 11.56 3.25 -12.48
C LYS A 522 11.75 4.28 -11.38
N VAL A 523 13.01 4.54 -11.01
CA VAL A 523 13.44 5.72 -10.25
C VAL A 523 14.72 6.25 -10.89
N SER A 524 14.72 7.53 -11.26
CA SER A 524 15.86 8.23 -11.87
C SER A 524 16.29 9.44 -11.02
N THR A 525 17.57 9.79 -11.09
CA THR A 525 18.20 10.88 -10.32
C THR A 525 18.52 12.09 -11.18
N TYR A 526 18.27 13.29 -10.66
CA TYR A 526 18.46 14.55 -11.38
C TYR A 526 19.09 15.64 -10.50
N TRP A 527 19.87 16.52 -11.12
CA TRP A 527 20.29 17.81 -10.56
C TRP A 527 19.50 18.93 -11.24
N ILE A 528 18.95 19.85 -10.44
CA ILE A 528 18.07 20.92 -10.93
C ILE A 528 18.75 22.27 -10.70
N ASP A 529 19.08 22.99 -11.78
CA ASP A 529 19.71 24.32 -11.73
C ASP A 529 18.79 25.48 -12.17
N GLY A 530 17.52 25.18 -12.46
CA GLY A 530 16.51 26.13 -12.93
C GLY A 530 15.10 25.55 -12.85
N ARG A 531 14.10 26.26 -13.40
CA ARG A 531 12.68 25.85 -13.34
C ARG A 531 12.16 25.22 -14.63
N ASP A 532 12.84 25.45 -15.75
CA ASP A 532 12.46 24.92 -17.06
C ASP A 532 12.97 23.49 -17.26
N ALA A 533 12.33 22.76 -18.18
CA ALA A 533 12.68 21.37 -18.47
C ALA A 533 14.13 21.17 -18.95
N SER A 534 14.73 22.21 -19.56
CA SER A 534 16.15 22.25 -19.97
C SER A 534 17.15 22.37 -18.81
N ASN A 535 16.67 22.63 -17.60
CA ASN A 535 17.46 22.84 -16.40
C ASN A 535 17.37 21.67 -15.39
N ILE A 536 16.87 20.52 -15.87
CA ILE A 536 16.77 19.27 -15.12
C ILE A 536 17.77 18.30 -15.77
N HIS A 537 18.94 18.17 -15.16
CA HIS A 537 20.05 17.38 -15.69
C HIS A 537 20.02 15.98 -15.07
N SER A 538 19.99 14.93 -15.90
CA SER A 538 20.10 13.57 -15.39
C SER A 538 21.46 13.35 -14.73
N THR A 539 21.46 12.65 -13.60
CA THR A 539 22.65 12.31 -12.80
C THR A 539 22.70 10.80 -12.57
N ASN A 540 23.89 10.25 -12.31
CA ASN A 540 24.09 8.81 -12.15
C ASN A 540 24.62 8.48 -10.74
N GLU A 541 23.72 8.39 -9.77
CA GLU A 541 24.04 7.87 -8.43
C GLU A 541 23.99 6.34 -8.41
N ASN A 542 24.87 5.70 -7.62
CA ASN A 542 24.88 4.25 -7.42
C ASN A 542 23.71 3.82 -6.51
N LEU A 543 22.49 3.81 -7.06
CA LEU A 543 21.29 3.37 -6.38
C LEU A 543 21.16 1.84 -6.40
N THR A 544 20.83 1.27 -5.25
CA THR A 544 20.54 -0.16 -5.08
C THR A 544 19.11 -0.36 -4.57
N HIS A 545 18.56 -1.57 -4.73
CA HIS A 545 17.19 -1.92 -4.30
C HIS A 545 16.11 -0.97 -4.83
N VAL A 546 16.27 -0.47 -6.07
CA VAL A 546 15.31 0.44 -6.71
C VAL A 546 14.02 -0.30 -7.02
N ARG A 547 12.90 0.20 -6.49
CA ARG A 547 11.54 -0.29 -6.75
C ARG A 547 10.60 0.89 -6.89
N CYS A 548 9.67 0.83 -7.83
CA CYS A 548 8.55 1.76 -7.89
C CYS A 548 7.28 0.96 -8.19
N LYS A 549 6.18 1.27 -7.50
CA LYS A 549 4.87 0.65 -7.68
C LYS A 549 3.79 1.73 -7.75
N SER A 550 2.74 1.46 -8.51
CA SER A 550 1.51 2.25 -8.50
C SER A 550 0.36 1.37 -8.01
N GLU A 551 -0.15 1.66 -6.82
CA GLU A 551 -1.28 0.93 -6.22
C GLU A 551 -2.48 1.87 -6.15
N ASN A 552 -3.59 1.53 -6.82
CA ASN A 552 -4.77 2.41 -6.98
C ASN A 552 -4.47 3.82 -7.56
N GLY A 553 -3.32 3.98 -8.24
CA GLY A 553 -2.81 5.25 -8.77
C GLY A 553 -1.92 6.02 -7.81
N ILE A 554 -1.67 5.51 -6.60
CA ILE A 554 -0.70 6.07 -5.65
C ILE A 554 0.68 5.52 -5.97
N ILE A 555 1.64 6.41 -6.24
CA ILE A 555 3.04 6.05 -6.44
C ILE A 555 3.73 5.85 -5.09
N THR A 556 4.41 4.70 -4.96
CA THR A 556 5.40 4.42 -3.92
C THR A 556 6.72 4.10 -4.60
N MET A 557 7.77 4.83 -4.26
CA MET A 557 9.13 4.56 -4.72
C MET A 557 10.04 4.24 -3.54
N GLU A 558 10.98 3.33 -3.77
CA GLU A 558 11.94 2.83 -2.80
C GLU A 558 13.32 2.70 -3.44
N PHE A 559 14.37 3.08 -2.73
CA PHE A 559 15.76 2.91 -3.16
C PHE A 559 16.72 3.01 -1.98
N THR A 560 17.94 2.51 -2.15
CA THR A 560 19.04 2.67 -1.19
C THR A 560 20.20 3.39 -1.86
N ARG A 561 20.81 4.35 -1.17
CA ARG A 561 21.94 5.13 -1.66
C ARG A 561 23.06 5.24 -0.62
N PRO A 562 24.32 5.42 -1.02
CA PRO A 562 25.39 5.72 -0.08
C PRO A 562 25.19 7.11 0.55
N LEU A 563 25.65 7.31 1.79
CA LEU A 563 25.64 8.62 2.46
C LEU A 563 26.57 9.62 1.76
N ARG A 564 27.71 9.12 1.24
CA ARG A 564 28.68 9.87 0.42
C ARG A 564 28.80 9.21 -0.96
N PRO A 565 28.45 9.89 -2.07
CA PRO A 565 28.68 9.39 -3.42
C PRO A 565 30.16 9.06 -3.67
N SER A 566 30.43 7.93 -4.32
CA SER A 566 31.79 7.47 -4.63
C SER A 566 32.25 8.01 -5.97
N CYS A 567 32.77 9.24 -5.98
CA CYS A 567 33.28 9.90 -7.19
C CYS A 567 34.81 9.88 -7.28
N GLY A 568 35.32 9.82 -8.52
CA GLY A 568 36.71 10.15 -8.85
C GLY A 568 36.97 11.66 -8.89
N LEU A 569 38.11 12.06 -9.44
CA LEU A 569 38.61 13.45 -9.52
C LEU A 569 37.79 14.43 -10.41
N ASP A 570 36.61 14.02 -10.90
CA ASP A 570 35.75 14.86 -11.75
C ASP A 570 34.74 15.64 -10.90
N ASP A 571 34.60 16.94 -11.15
CA ASP A 571 33.73 17.87 -10.40
C ASP A 571 32.23 17.76 -10.76
N LYS A 572 31.71 16.54 -10.89
CA LYS A 572 30.32 16.28 -11.28
C LYS A 572 29.33 16.73 -10.18
N PRO A 573 28.13 17.22 -10.54
CA PRO A 573 27.19 17.77 -9.58
C PRO A 573 26.75 16.73 -8.54
N GLU A 574 26.46 15.49 -8.94
CA GLU A 574 26.02 14.42 -8.04
C GLU A 574 26.98 14.14 -6.88
N CYS A 575 28.28 14.39 -7.05
CA CYS A 575 29.30 14.20 -6.03
C CYS A 575 29.15 15.14 -4.83
N LYS A 576 28.43 16.26 -5.00
CA LYS A 576 28.11 17.24 -3.95
C LYS A 576 26.83 16.88 -3.19
N ASN A 577 26.10 15.83 -3.58
CA ASN A 577 24.91 15.33 -2.88
C ASN A 577 25.25 14.44 -1.67
N ILE A 578 25.93 15.04 -0.68
CA ILE A 578 26.32 14.36 0.56
C ILE A 578 25.19 14.46 1.58
N VAL A 579 24.78 13.32 2.15
CA VAL A 579 23.83 13.25 3.25
C VAL A 579 24.60 12.95 4.54
N ASP A 580 24.68 13.94 5.44
CA ASP A 580 25.21 13.77 6.79
C ASP A 580 24.05 13.53 7.77
N PRO A 581 23.90 12.32 8.36
CA PRO A 581 22.82 11.99 9.28
C PRO A 581 22.74 12.89 10.53
N THR A 582 23.85 13.52 10.92
CA THR A 582 23.91 14.41 12.09
C THR A 582 23.31 15.79 11.82
N THR A 583 23.13 16.15 10.55
CA THR A 583 22.56 17.44 10.13
C THR A 583 21.10 17.29 9.69
N PRO A 584 20.23 18.31 9.87
CA PRO A 584 18.86 18.25 9.38
C PRO A 584 18.81 18.24 7.84
N LEU A 585 18.39 17.13 7.25
CA LEU A 585 18.24 16.99 5.80
C LEU A 585 17.02 17.81 5.35
N LYS A 586 17.22 18.73 4.40
CA LYS A 586 16.12 19.51 3.84
C LYS A 586 15.46 18.77 2.68
N VAL A 587 14.21 18.35 2.88
CA VAL A 587 13.43 17.58 1.92
C VAL A 587 12.28 18.44 1.37
N ILE A 588 12.16 18.46 0.03
CA ILE A 588 11.03 18.98 -0.75
C ILE A 588 10.39 17.84 -1.52
N TRP A 589 9.16 18.03 -2.02
CA TRP A 589 8.48 17.00 -2.81
C TRP A 589 7.61 17.60 -3.92
N ALA A 590 7.36 16.81 -4.96
CA ALA A 590 6.49 17.16 -6.07
C ALA A 590 5.76 15.92 -6.62
N MET A 591 4.56 16.11 -7.17
CA MET A 591 3.78 15.09 -7.87
C MET A 591 3.22 15.68 -9.16
N GLY A 592 3.16 14.88 -10.23
CA GLY A 592 2.64 15.31 -11.53
C GLY A 592 1.97 14.19 -12.31
N ALA A 593 1.56 14.49 -13.54
CA ALA A 593 0.72 13.62 -14.35
C ALA A 593 1.49 12.58 -15.17
N GLN A 594 2.72 12.88 -15.62
CA GLN A 594 3.53 11.99 -16.45
C GLN A 594 5.03 12.28 -16.24
N TRP A 595 5.88 11.25 -16.32
CA TRP A 595 7.33 11.40 -16.37
C TRP A 595 7.93 10.52 -17.48
N SER A 596 9.12 10.89 -17.97
CA SER A 596 9.80 10.26 -19.10
C SER A 596 11.31 10.53 -19.02
N ASP A 597 12.15 9.54 -19.31
CA ASP A 597 13.61 9.66 -19.23
C ASP A 597 14.20 10.57 -20.34
N ASP A 598 13.73 10.42 -21.58
CA ASP A 598 14.45 10.93 -22.76
C ASP A 598 14.21 12.43 -23.04
N HIS A 599 12.96 12.88 -22.96
CA HIS A 599 12.55 14.23 -23.33
C HIS A 599 11.57 14.81 -22.31
N LEU A 600 12.07 15.69 -21.45
CA LEU A 600 11.26 16.47 -20.52
C LEU A 600 10.55 17.62 -21.26
N SER A 601 9.26 17.80 -20.96
CA SER A 601 8.39 18.77 -21.61
C SER A 601 7.42 19.38 -20.59
N VAL A 602 6.51 20.26 -21.05
CA VAL A 602 5.44 20.81 -20.20
C VAL A 602 4.55 19.72 -19.58
N ARG A 603 4.49 18.51 -20.16
CA ARG A 603 3.74 17.36 -19.59
C ARG A 603 4.37 16.81 -18.30
N ASN A 604 5.65 17.07 -18.08
CA ASN A 604 6.38 16.65 -16.89
C ASN A 604 6.21 17.63 -15.72
N MET A 605 5.52 18.76 -15.95
CA MET A 605 5.25 19.77 -14.92
C MET A 605 4.47 19.16 -13.75
N HIS A 606 4.90 19.48 -12.53
CA HIS A 606 4.23 19.05 -11.31
C HIS A 606 2.87 19.77 -11.16
N SER A 607 1.84 19.02 -10.76
CA SER A 607 0.52 19.57 -10.44
C SER A 607 0.36 19.88 -8.95
N VAL A 608 1.18 19.26 -8.09
CA VAL A 608 1.19 19.45 -6.64
C VAL A 608 2.63 19.46 -6.14
N THR A 609 2.98 20.38 -5.25
CA THR A 609 4.35 20.51 -4.69
C THR A 609 4.32 20.91 -3.22
N SER A 610 5.43 20.65 -2.52
CA SER A 610 5.70 21.22 -1.20
C SER A 610 5.78 22.75 -1.27
N SER A 611 5.03 23.43 -0.40
CA SER A 611 5.08 24.88 -0.25
C SER A 611 6.42 25.41 0.31
N ARG A 612 7.15 24.58 1.08
CA ARG A 612 8.45 24.86 1.71
C ARG A 612 9.25 23.58 1.99
N PRO A 613 10.58 23.65 2.19
CA PRO A 613 11.37 22.51 2.64
C PRO A 613 11.05 22.13 4.09
N ILE A 614 11.01 20.83 4.37
CA ILE A 614 10.99 20.27 5.73
C ILE A 614 12.40 19.83 6.13
N ARG A 615 12.75 20.06 7.40
CA ARG A 615 14.02 19.66 8.00
C ARG A 615 13.84 18.30 8.71
N VAL A 616 14.26 17.23 8.06
CA VAL A 616 14.21 15.86 8.59
C VAL A 616 15.46 15.57 9.44
N LEU A 617 15.25 15.25 10.71
CA LEU A 617 16.29 14.87 11.67
C LEU A 617 16.48 13.35 11.61
N LEU A 618 17.31 12.89 10.68
CA LEU A 618 17.45 11.47 10.33
C LEU A 618 17.79 10.55 11.53
N MET A 619 18.64 11.02 12.45
CA MET A 619 19.00 10.27 13.67
C MET A 619 17.92 10.26 14.76
N ARG A 620 16.91 11.14 14.69
CA ARG A 620 15.88 11.32 15.72
C ARG A 620 14.52 10.72 15.33
N GLY A 621 14.30 10.41 14.05
CA GLY A 621 13.00 9.93 13.56
C GLY A 621 11.93 11.03 13.50
N SER A 622 12.33 12.31 13.43
CA SER A 622 11.40 13.46 13.49
C SER A 622 11.69 14.48 12.39
N ALA A 623 10.74 15.38 12.10
CA ALA A 623 10.99 16.52 11.23
C ALA A 623 10.30 17.80 11.70
N GLU A 624 10.85 18.94 11.27
CA GLU A 624 10.38 20.28 11.63
C GLU A 624 10.20 21.12 10.36
N ALA A 625 9.08 21.84 10.26
CA ALA A 625 8.83 22.77 9.14
C ALA A 625 9.61 24.07 9.34
N GLU A 626 10.08 24.68 8.25
CA GLU A 626 10.72 26.00 8.31
C GLU A 626 9.65 27.10 8.46
N GLU A 627 9.74 27.91 9.52
CA GLU A 627 8.81 29.03 9.77
C GLU A 627 9.02 30.14 8.72
N ASP A 628 7.92 30.64 8.13
CA ASP A 628 7.97 31.73 7.16
C ASP A 628 7.65 33.08 7.81
N LEU A 629 8.69 33.90 8.01
CA LEU A 629 8.56 35.24 8.59
C LEU A 629 8.12 36.31 7.55
N ARG A 630 7.93 35.97 6.26
CA ARG A 630 7.56 36.94 5.20
C ARG A 630 6.38 37.86 5.58
N PRO A 631 5.24 37.37 6.13
CA PRO A 631 4.10 38.23 6.44
C PRO A 631 4.41 39.29 7.52
N VAL A 632 5.17 38.91 8.55
CA VAL A 632 5.51 39.79 9.67
C VAL A 632 6.48 40.90 9.22
N LEU A 633 7.49 40.55 8.42
CA LEU A 633 8.42 41.53 7.85
C LEU A 633 7.73 42.50 6.88
N ALA A 634 6.76 42.03 6.08
CA ALA A 634 5.98 42.88 5.19
C ALA A 634 5.15 43.93 5.96
N VAL A 635 4.51 43.52 7.06
CA VAL A 635 3.72 44.43 7.94
C VAL A 635 4.63 45.49 8.59
N HIS A 636 5.82 45.11 9.06
CA HIS A 636 6.83 46.07 9.55
C HIS A 636 7.23 47.08 8.47
N GLY A 637 7.53 46.62 7.25
CA GLY A 637 7.92 47.48 6.13
C GLY A 637 6.85 48.51 5.75
N PHE A 638 5.57 48.08 5.70
CA PHE A 638 4.44 48.96 5.42
C PHE A 638 4.28 50.07 6.48
N MET A 639 4.34 49.73 7.77
CA MET A 639 4.28 50.72 8.86
C MET A 639 5.41 51.74 8.76
N MET A 640 6.63 51.30 8.49
CA MET A 640 7.78 52.20 8.35
C MET A 640 7.66 53.13 7.15
N PHE A 641 7.15 52.65 6.01
CA PHE A 641 6.86 53.51 4.85
C PHE A 641 5.79 54.56 5.15
N LEU A 642 4.69 54.17 5.80
CA LEU A 642 3.61 55.11 6.16
C LEU A 642 4.12 56.23 7.09
N ALA A 643 4.96 55.90 8.07
CA ALA A 643 5.53 56.89 8.98
C ALA A 643 6.58 57.79 8.30
N TRP A 644 7.65 57.20 7.73
CA TRP A 644 8.81 57.93 7.22
C TRP A 644 8.65 58.48 5.80
N GLY A 645 7.82 57.84 4.98
CA GLY A 645 7.54 58.24 3.59
C GLY A 645 6.36 59.18 3.42
N ILE A 646 5.45 59.26 4.40
CA ILE A 646 4.20 60.05 4.30
C ILE A 646 3.99 60.97 5.50
N LEU A 647 3.77 60.44 6.71
CA LEU A 647 3.29 61.22 7.85
C LEU A 647 4.32 62.24 8.39
N LEU A 648 5.53 61.79 8.71
CA LEU A 648 6.59 62.65 9.27
C LEU A 648 7.04 63.74 8.27
N PRO A 649 7.27 63.45 6.96
CA PRO A 649 7.47 64.48 5.95
C PRO A 649 6.27 65.41 5.80
N GLY A 650 5.04 64.87 5.75
CA GLY A 650 3.81 65.65 5.62
C GLY A 650 3.66 66.70 6.72
N GLY A 651 3.96 66.33 7.97
CA GLY A 651 3.96 67.27 9.09
C GLY A 651 5.01 68.39 8.94
N ILE A 652 6.19 68.11 8.38
CA ILE A 652 7.22 69.12 8.10
C ILE A 652 6.77 70.07 6.97
N LEU A 653 6.13 69.54 5.93
CA LEU A 653 5.56 70.34 4.84
C LEU A 653 4.43 71.25 5.33
N ALA A 654 3.55 70.75 6.20
CA ALA A 654 2.51 71.53 6.86
C ALA A 654 3.10 72.72 7.64
N ALA A 655 4.11 72.48 8.47
CA ALA A 655 4.79 73.54 9.23
C ALA A 655 5.54 74.57 8.37
N ARG A 656 5.88 74.23 7.12
CA ARG A 656 6.52 75.16 6.18
C ARG A 656 5.51 75.99 5.40
N TYR A 657 4.55 75.35 4.74
CA TYR A 657 3.72 75.97 3.71
C TYR A 657 2.29 76.35 4.15
N LEU A 658 1.75 75.72 5.19
CA LEU A 658 0.37 75.97 5.65
C LEU A 658 0.23 77.15 6.64
N LYS A 659 1.29 77.94 6.86
CA LYS A 659 1.29 79.13 7.75
C LYS A 659 0.29 80.23 7.35
N HIS A 660 -0.40 80.09 6.23
CA HIS A 660 -1.44 81.00 5.75
C HIS A 660 -2.86 80.62 6.25
N VAL A 661 -3.03 79.44 6.85
CA VAL A 661 -4.27 79.02 7.50
C VAL A 661 -4.49 79.90 8.75
N LYS A 662 -5.71 80.42 8.94
CA LYS A 662 -6.04 81.31 10.08
C LYS A 662 -5.84 80.58 11.41
N GLY A 663 -5.28 81.29 12.41
CA GLY A 663 -5.00 80.76 13.74
C GLY A 663 -3.80 79.79 13.77
N ASP A 664 -3.76 78.93 14.78
CA ASP A 664 -2.68 77.94 14.99
C ASP A 664 -2.91 76.61 14.25
N GLY A 665 -3.80 76.56 13.25
CA GLY A 665 -4.17 75.33 12.54
C GLY A 665 -2.98 74.61 11.87
N TRP A 666 -2.01 75.35 11.32
CA TRP A 666 -0.78 74.75 10.77
C TRP A 666 0.07 74.04 11.83
N PHE A 667 0.05 74.55 13.07
CA PHE A 667 0.80 73.99 14.19
C PHE A 667 0.11 72.73 14.73
N GLN A 668 -1.23 72.74 14.81
CA GLN A 668 -2.01 71.54 15.15
C GLN A 668 -1.80 70.42 14.12
N ILE A 669 -1.91 70.72 12.80
CA ILE A 669 -1.68 69.73 11.73
C ILE A 669 -0.26 69.15 11.80
N HIS A 670 0.76 70.00 12.03
CA HIS A 670 2.13 69.54 12.24
C HIS A 670 2.21 68.58 13.44
N VAL A 671 1.72 68.99 14.61
CA VAL A 671 1.78 68.21 15.85
C VAL A 671 1.07 66.87 15.72
N TYR A 672 -0.14 66.83 15.16
CA TYR A 672 -0.87 65.57 14.96
C TYR A 672 -0.16 64.63 14.00
N LEU A 673 0.36 65.11 12.86
CA LEU A 673 1.11 64.27 11.92
C LEU A 673 2.43 63.75 12.51
N GLN A 674 3.14 64.53 13.32
CA GLN A 674 4.35 64.07 14.00
C GLN A 674 4.05 63.01 15.07
N TYR A 675 3.03 63.20 15.92
CA TYR A 675 2.66 62.20 16.93
C TYR A 675 2.12 60.91 16.30
N SER A 676 1.24 60.99 15.30
CA SER A 676 0.74 59.81 14.58
C SER A 676 1.88 59.04 13.89
N GLY A 677 2.82 59.76 13.24
CA GLY A 677 4.01 59.13 12.65
C GLY A 677 4.88 58.44 13.69
N LEU A 678 5.15 59.09 14.83
CA LEU A 678 5.97 58.52 15.91
C LEU A 678 5.35 57.28 16.55
N SER A 679 4.01 57.26 16.74
CA SER A 679 3.29 56.09 17.25
C SER A 679 3.42 54.88 16.32
N ILE A 680 3.36 55.08 14.99
CA ILE A 680 3.55 54.00 14.01
C ILE A 680 5.00 53.52 13.97
N VAL A 681 5.98 54.42 14.10
CA VAL A 681 7.41 54.04 14.25
C VAL A 681 7.61 53.18 15.51
N PHE A 682 7.01 53.56 16.64
CA PHE A 682 7.11 52.79 17.88
C PHE A 682 6.47 51.40 17.75
N LEU A 683 5.26 51.32 17.19
CA LEU A 683 4.56 50.05 16.97
C LEU A 683 5.36 49.11 16.05
N GLY A 684 5.83 49.62 14.91
CA GLY A 684 6.63 48.82 13.98
C GLY A 684 7.99 48.41 14.54
N PHE A 685 8.59 49.19 15.44
CA PHE A 685 9.78 48.80 16.19
C PHE A 685 9.50 47.63 17.15
N LEU A 686 8.40 47.70 17.93
CA LEU A 686 8.00 46.60 18.82
C LEU A 686 7.76 45.28 18.05
N PHE A 687 7.07 45.33 16.92
CA PHE A 687 6.88 44.15 16.06
C PHE A 687 8.21 43.52 15.60
N ALA A 688 9.18 44.34 15.19
CA ALA A 688 10.50 43.83 14.78
C ALA A 688 11.30 43.21 15.95
N VAL A 689 11.22 43.77 17.15
CA VAL A 689 11.93 43.25 18.33
C VAL A 689 11.32 41.95 18.85
N ALA A 690 9.98 41.85 18.84
CA ALA A 690 9.27 40.64 19.24
C ALA A 690 9.63 39.45 18.33
N GLU A 691 9.62 39.69 17.01
CA GLU A 691 9.87 38.65 15.99
C GLU A 691 11.33 38.17 15.99
N LEU A 692 12.30 39.08 16.08
CA LEU A 692 13.73 38.74 16.03
C LEU A 692 14.28 38.14 17.34
N ARG A 693 13.42 37.96 18.36
CA ARG A 693 13.76 37.46 19.72
C ARG A 693 14.96 38.20 20.35
N GLY A 694 15.15 39.48 20.02
CA GLY A 694 16.25 40.32 20.50
C GLY A 694 16.69 41.42 19.52
N LEU A 695 17.63 42.26 19.95
CA LEU A 695 18.24 43.33 19.15
C LEU A 695 19.61 42.90 18.62
N SER A 696 19.78 42.79 17.30
CA SER A 696 21.06 42.52 16.66
C SER A 696 21.49 43.64 15.70
N PHE A 697 22.70 44.18 15.89
CA PHE A 697 23.21 45.34 15.15
C PHE A 697 24.06 44.96 13.92
N SER A 698 23.74 43.84 13.27
CA SER A 698 24.50 43.31 12.13
C SER A 698 24.25 44.11 10.84
N SER A 699 22.99 44.37 10.49
CA SER A 699 22.59 45.01 9.23
C SER A 699 22.72 46.54 9.24
N LEU A 700 23.05 47.12 8.08
CA LEU A 700 23.03 48.57 7.85
C LEU A 700 21.64 49.17 8.06
N HIS A 701 20.58 48.43 7.71
CA HIS A 701 19.20 48.84 7.95
C HIS A 701 18.92 49.10 9.43
N VAL A 702 19.33 48.19 10.32
CA VAL A 702 19.14 48.35 11.78
C VAL A 702 19.92 49.56 12.30
N LYS A 703 21.15 49.79 11.80
CA LYS A 703 21.98 50.94 12.21
C LYS A 703 21.33 52.28 11.84
N PHE A 704 20.84 52.43 10.60
CA PHE A 704 20.13 53.64 10.18
C PHE A 704 18.75 53.77 10.85
N GLY A 705 18.00 52.67 10.99
CA GLY A 705 16.68 52.66 11.64
C GLY A 705 16.76 53.11 13.10
N MET A 706 17.71 52.56 13.88
CA MET A 706 17.92 52.98 15.27
C MET A 706 18.34 54.44 15.39
N LEU A 707 19.23 54.92 14.51
CA LEU A 707 19.60 56.34 14.48
C LEU A 707 18.40 57.24 14.14
N ALA A 708 17.55 56.84 13.19
CA ALA A 708 16.34 57.57 12.85
C ALA A 708 15.34 57.63 14.03
N ILE A 709 15.13 56.52 14.74
CA ILE A 709 14.28 56.44 15.94
C ILE A 709 14.79 57.37 17.04
N VAL A 710 16.10 57.35 17.34
CA VAL A 710 16.71 58.23 18.36
C VAL A 710 16.52 59.71 18.00
N LEU A 711 16.76 60.08 16.74
CA LEU A 711 16.58 61.46 16.26
C LEU A 711 15.09 61.89 16.27
N ALA A 712 14.16 60.97 16.04
CA ALA A 712 12.72 61.22 16.11
C ALA A 712 12.24 61.43 17.55
N ILE A 713 12.64 60.57 18.50
CA ILE A 713 12.29 60.70 19.93
C ILE A 713 12.89 61.97 20.53
N ALA A 714 14.06 62.40 20.05
CA ALA A 714 14.64 63.69 20.44
C ALA A 714 13.78 64.90 20.03
N GLN A 715 12.88 64.80 19.01
CA GLN A 715 12.04 65.94 18.61
C GLN A 715 10.96 66.31 19.64
N PRO A 716 10.11 65.41 20.16
CA PRO A 716 9.20 65.74 21.26
C PRO A 716 9.90 66.26 22.52
N VAL A 717 11.03 65.68 22.91
CA VAL A 717 11.81 66.14 24.08
C VAL A 717 12.31 67.58 23.86
N ASN A 718 12.85 67.87 22.67
CA ASN A 718 13.24 69.23 22.30
C ASN A 718 12.01 70.17 22.22
N ALA A 719 10.85 69.68 21.77
CA ALA A 719 9.62 70.47 21.69
C ALA A 719 9.02 70.81 23.07
N TYR A 720 9.25 69.98 24.10
CA TYR A 720 8.90 70.30 25.48
C TYR A 720 9.73 71.48 26.03
N LEU A 721 11.02 71.54 25.67
CA LEU A 721 11.95 72.61 26.07
C LEU A 721 11.77 73.93 25.28
N ARG A 722 10.71 74.05 24.49
CA ARG A 722 10.42 75.19 23.60
C ARG A 722 10.23 76.50 24.39
N PRO A 723 11.09 77.54 24.19
CA PRO A 723 10.91 78.83 24.85
C PRO A 723 9.60 79.52 24.44
N LYS A 724 9.02 80.33 25.34
CA LYS A 724 7.75 81.06 25.09
C LYS A 724 7.81 81.90 23.79
N LYS A 725 6.65 82.06 23.15
CA LYS A 725 6.48 82.94 21.97
C LYS A 725 6.59 84.40 22.43
N PRO A 726 7.35 85.27 21.74
CA PRO A 726 7.37 86.70 22.04
C PRO A 726 6.01 87.35 21.77
N GLY A 727 5.71 88.44 22.47
CA GLY A 727 4.54 89.28 22.23
C GLY A 727 4.59 89.96 20.85
N ASN A 728 3.44 90.48 20.40
CA ASN A 728 3.36 91.20 19.13
C ASN A 728 4.21 92.48 19.19
N GLY A 729 5.36 92.48 18.51
CA GLY A 729 6.30 93.62 18.45
C GLY A 729 7.60 93.43 19.25
N GLU A 730 7.73 92.36 20.04
CA GLU A 730 8.96 92.08 20.80
C GLU A 730 10.02 91.34 19.95
N GLU A 731 11.30 91.64 20.19
CA GLU A 731 12.40 90.93 19.52
C GLU A 731 12.50 89.46 19.97
N VAL A 732 12.79 88.57 19.01
CA VAL A 732 12.89 87.13 19.27
C VAL A 732 14.15 86.81 20.08
N SER A 733 13.98 86.32 21.31
CA SER A 733 15.11 86.00 22.19
C SER A 733 16.16 85.07 21.52
N PRO A 734 17.47 85.24 21.80
CA PRO A 734 18.52 84.40 21.22
C PRO A 734 18.31 82.90 21.49
N LYS A 735 17.81 82.56 22.69
CA LYS A 735 17.46 81.19 23.09
C LYS A 735 16.37 80.59 22.20
N ARG A 736 15.34 81.37 21.84
CA ARG A 736 14.27 80.93 20.94
C ARG A 736 14.78 80.73 19.51
N ARG A 737 15.61 81.63 19.00
CA ARG A 737 16.22 81.50 17.67
C ARG A 737 17.13 80.26 17.58
N LEU A 738 17.96 80.00 18.58
CA LEU A 738 18.81 78.81 18.67
C LEU A 738 17.99 77.51 18.69
N TRP A 739 16.93 77.46 19.50
CA TRP A 739 16.00 76.33 19.55
C TRP A 739 15.34 76.05 18.19
N GLU A 740 14.91 77.09 17.45
CA GLU A 740 14.31 76.92 16.12
C GLU A 740 15.30 76.35 15.10
N TYR A 741 16.58 76.76 15.12
CA TYR A 741 17.62 76.16 14.28
C TYR A 741 17.87 74.69 14.62
N ILE A 742 18.04 74.36 15.91
CA ILE A 742 18.30 72.97 16.35
C ILE A 742 17.12 72.07 15.97
N HIS A 743 15.88 72.49 16.25
CA HIS A 743 14.67 71.73 15.91
C HIS A 743 14.55 71.47 14.40
N VAL A 744 14.77 72.49 13.56
CA VAL A 744 14.67 72.34 12.09
C VAL A 744 15.80 71.48 11.51
N ILE A 745 17.03 71.61 12.02
CA ILE A 745 18.18 70.83 11.53
C ILE A 745 18.02 69.36 11.92
N VAL A 746 17.79 69.06 13.20
CA VAL A 746 17.68 67.67 13.68
C VAL A 746 16.44 66.99 13.11
N GLY A 747 15.31 67.71 13.00
CA GLY A 747 14.09 67.18 12.36
C GLY A 747 14.26 66.84 10.87
N ARG A 748 15.00 67.66 10.10
CA ARG A 748 15.34 67.32 8.70
C ARG A 748 16.37 66.20 8.58
N GLY A 749 17.34 66.17 9.50
CA GLY A 749 18.31 65.07 9.61
C GLY A 749 17.63 63.73 9.85
N ALA A 750 16.64 63.68 10.75
CA ALA A 750 15.86 62.48 11.03
C ALA A 750 15.20 61.91 9.75
N ILE A 751 14.58 62.76 8.91
CA ILE A 751 13.97 62.31 7.64
C ILE A 751 15.03 61.74 6.67
N ALA A 752 16.19 62.39 6.54
CA ALA A 752 17.25 61.91 5.66
C ALA A 752 17.76 60.51 6.08
N VAL A 753 17.95 60.29 7.40
CA VAL A 753 18.33 58.99 7.95
C VAL A 753 17.19 57.96 7.81
N GLY A 754 15.93 58.37 8.02
CA GLY A 754 14.76 57.52 7.83
C GLY A 754 14.58 57.03 6.40
N ILE A 755 14.82 57.88 5.40
CA ILE A 755 14.82 57.49 3.98
C ILE A 755 15.95 56.48 3.69
N ALA A 756 17.15 56.70 4.24
CA ALA A 756 18.24 55.72 4.12
C ALA A 756 17.89 54.37 4.78
N ALA A 757 17.18 54.39 5.91
CA ALA A 757 16.69 53.18 6.58
C ALA A 757 15.65 52.43 5.72
N LEU A 758 14.71 53.13 5.05
CA LEU A 758 13.74 52.50 4.13
C LEU A 758 14.44 51.80 2.95
N ILE A 759 15.38 52.49 2.28
CA ILE A 759 16.09 51.95 1.11
C ILE A 759 16.93 50.73 1.50
N THR A 760 17.69 50.82 2.61
CA THR A 760 18.50 49.69 3.10
C THR A 760 17.65 48.53 3.62
N GLY A 761 16.45 48.80 4.14
CA GLY A 761 15.48 47.78 4.56
C GLY A 761 14.94 46.98 3.37
N MET A 762 14.51 47.67 2.30
CA MET A 762 14.06 47.01 1.07
C MET A 762 15.16 46.15 0.43
N LYS A 763 16.40 46.66 0.39
CA LYS A 763 17.54 45.87 -0.10
C LYS A 763 17.77 44.61 0.74
N HIS A 764 17.74 44.73 2.08
CA HIS A 764 17.93 43.60 2.98
C HIS A 764 16.82 42.55 2.89
N LEU A 765 15.58 42.96 2.61
CA LEU A 765 14.46 42.05 2.36
C LEU A 765 14.65 41.26 1.06
N GLY A 766 15.11 41.92 -0.01
CA GLY A 766 15.41 41.28 -1.30
C GLY A 766 16.54 40.25 -1.18
N GLU A 767 17.65 40.61 -0.54
CA GLU A 767 18.78 39.70 -0.27
C GLU A 767 18.39 38.47 0.58
N ARG A 768 17.31 38.55 1.37
CA ARG A 768 16.84 37.45 2.24
C ARG A 768 15.93 36.46 1.51
N TYR A 769 15.18 36.92 0.51
CA TYR A 769 14.09 36.15 -0.10
C TYR A 769 14.20 35.92 -1.61
N ASP A 770 15.22 36.50 -2.26
CA ASP A 770 15.58 36.33 -3.68
C ASP A 770 14.38 36.53 -4.62
N ASP A 771 13.73 37.68 -4.44
CA ASP A 771 12.36 37.93 -4.92
C ASP A 771 12.31 39.16 -5.85
N GLU A 772 11.96 38.95 -7.12
CA GLU A 772 11.89 40.00 -8.15
C GLU A 772 10.87 41.09 -7.80
N ASP A 773 9.82 40.78 -7.04
CA ASP A 773 8.82 41.77 -6.63
C ASP A 773 9.40 42.83 -5.68
N VAL A 774 10.40 42.47 -4.87
CA VAL A 774 11.10 43.43 -4.01
C VAL A 774 11.88 44.45 -4.85
N HIS A 775 12.40 44.05 -6.02
CA HIS A 775 13.05 44.98 -6.95
C HIS A 775 12.04 45.97 -7.55
N ARG A 776 10.83 45.51 -7.92
CA ARG A 776 9.73 46.39 -8.38
C ARG A 776 9.32 47.41 -7.30
N LEU A 777 9.15 46.94 -6.06
CA LEU A 777 8.78 47.80 -4.93
C LEU A 777 9.88 48.81 -4.57
N MET A 778 11.16 48.44 -4.70
CA MET A 778 12.29 49.37 -4.51
C MET A 778 12.26 50.52 -5.52
N TRP A 779 12.00 50.26 -6.80
CA TRP A 779 11.85 51.31 -7.81
C TRP A 779 10.65 52.22 -7.55
N ALA A 780 9.52 51.66 -7.12
CA ALA A 780 8.34 52.45 -6.73
C ALA A 780 8.65 53.39 -5.53
N LEU A 781 9.40 52.91 -4.53
CA LEU A 781 9.85 53.73 -3.40
C LEU A 781 10.79 54.88 -3.84
N ILE A 782 11.74 54.59 -4.74
CA ILE A 782 12.65 55.62 -5.29
C ILE A 782 11.85 56.68 -6.06
N LEU A 783 10.89 56.26 -6.89
CA LEU A 783 10.00 57.16 -7.63
C LEU A 783 9.17 58.04 -6.68
N TRP A 784 8.62 57.48 -5.60
CA TRP A 784 7.90 58.24 -4.57
C TRP A 784 8.77 59.33 -3.93
N ILE A 785 10.01 58.99 -3.55
CA ILE A 785 10.97 59.94 -2.97
C ILE A 785 11.31 61.06 -3.97
N LEU A 786 11.50 60.73 -5.25
CA LEU A 786 11.76 61.71 -6.32
C LEU A 786 10.58 62.67 -6.53
N VAL A 787 9.34 62.17 -6.56
CA VAL A 787 8.13 63.00 -6.64
C VAL A 787 8.01 63.91 -5.41
N GLY A 788 8.30 63.40 -4.21
CA GLY A 788 8.39 64.19 -2.98
C GLY A 788 9.44 65.29 -3.05
N ALA A 789 10.62 65.01 -3.58
CA ALA A 789 11.69 66.01 -3.74
C ALA A 789 11.31 67.09 -4.77
N LEU A 790 10.76 66.70 -5.92
CA LEU A 790 10.33 67.62 -6.98
C LEU A 790 9.18 68.54 -6.52
N THR A 791 8.20 68.01 -5.79
CA THR A 791 7.12 68.83 -5.23
C THR A 791 7.64 69.84 -4.19
N VAL A 792 8.62 69.46 -3.35
CA VAL A 792 9.30 70.41 -2.45
C VAL A 792 10.06 71.50 -3.20
N ILE A 793 10.81 71.15 -4.26
CA ILE A 793 11.53 72.11 -5.10
C ILE A 793 10.55 73.09 -5.77
N TYR A 794 9.43 72.59 -6.30
CA TYR A 794 8.38 73.40 -6.90
C TYR A 794 7.74 74.37 -5.90
N LEU A 795 7.42 73.90 -4.68
CA LEU A 795 6.85 74.74 -3.63
C LEU A 795 7.83 75.82 -3.16
N GLU A 796 9.12 75.49 -3.02
CA GLU A 796 10.18 76.47 -2.73
C GLU A 796 10.35 77.50 -3.84
N TYR A 797 10.34 77.08 -5.11
CA TYR A 797 10.40 77.98 -6.25
C TYR A 797 9.21 78.95 -6.25
N ARG A 798 8.00 78.44 -6.01
CA ARG A 798 6.76 79.25 -5.91
C ARG A 798 6.81 80.23 -4.73
N GLU A 799 7.35 79.84 -3.58
CA GLU A 799 7.48 80.74 -2.43
C GLU A 799 8.55 81.82 -2.67
N ARG A 800 9.70 81.46 -3.26
CA ARG A 800 10.73 82.43 -3.67
C ARG A 800 10.22 83.43 -4.70
N LYS A 801 9.42 82.98 -5.68
CA LYS A 801 8.77 83.87 -6.65
C LYS A 801 7.83 84.86 -5.94
N ARG A 802 6.91 84.37 -5.10
CA ARG A 802 6.03 85.24 -4.27
C ARG A 802 6.79 86.25 -3.40
N ARG A 803 7.96 85.90 -2.87
CA ARG A 803 8.82 86.83 -2.12
C ARG A 803 9.45 87.89 -3.04
N ARG A 804 9.93 87.50 -4.22
CA ARG A 804 10.48 88.43 -5.23
C ARG A 804 9.41 89.42 -5.71
N ASP A 805 8.20 88.93 -6.01
CA ASP A 805 7.06 89.76 -6.44
C ASP A 805 6.68 90.79 -5.35
N ARG A 806 6.68 90.39 -4.06
CA ARG A 806 6.46 91.29 -2.91
C ARG A 806 7.55 92.34 -2.69
N ILE A 807 8.78 92.08 -3.12
CA ILE A 807 9.90 93.03 -3.01
C ILE A 807 9.85 94.01 -4.20
N SER A 808 9.56 93.52 -5.41
CA SER A 808 9.46 94.34 -6.62
C SER A 808 8.26 95.28 -6.61
N GLY A 809 7.17 94.93 -5.94
CA GLY A 809 5.98 95.78 -5.80
C GLY A 809 6.10 96.95 -4.81
N ARG A 810 7.29 97.23 -4.25
CA ARG A 810 7.49 98.26 -3.20
C ARG A 810 8.50 99.35 -3.58
N SER A 811 8.94 99.42 -4.84
CA SER A 811 10.00 100.35 -5.28
C SER A 811 9.69 101.22 -6.50
N ASN A 812 8.41 101.36 -6.90
CA ASN A 812 7.99 102.28 -7.96
C ASN A 812 6.79 103.12 -7.50
N TRP A 813 6.74 104.35 -8.04
CA TRP A 813 5.71 105.40 -7.89
C TRP A 813 5.87 106.39 -6.72
N VAL A 814 6.41 107.55 -7.10
CA VAL A 814 6.47 108.84 -6.39
C VAL A 814 6.09 109.90 -7.44
N LEU A 815 5.23 110.87 -7.07
CA LEU A 815 4.57 111.88 -7.94
C LEU A 815 3.54 111.24 -8.90
N GLY A 816 2.25 111.61 -8.95
CA GLY A 816 1.62 112.94 -8.81
C GLY A 816 1.16 113.36 -10.21
N SER A 817 -0.03 113.89 -10.52
CA SER A 817 -1.20 114.43 -9.79
C SER A 817 -2.49 113.68 -10.23
N GLY A 818 -3.72 113.91 -9.75
CA GLY A 818 -4.37 114.91 -8.87
C GLY A 818 -5.89 114.85 -9.13
N GLU A 819 -6.72 115.38 -8.22
CA GLU A 819 -8.22 115.38 -8.30
C GLU A 819 -8.83 113.95 -8.33
N GLU A 820 -10.03 113.58 -7.87
CA GLU A 820 -11.15 114.10 -7.03
C GLU A 820 -11.96 112.82 -6.62
N GLU A 821 -12.72 112.65 -5.54
CA GLU A 821 -13.31 113.48 -4.45
C GLU A 821 -13.33 112.66 -3.11
N ASP A 822 -13.61 113.32 -1.98
CA ASP A 822 -14.39 112.92 -0.78
C ASP A 822 -14.52 111.42 -0.36
N LEU A 823 -13.92 111.00 0.77
CA LEU A 823 -14.35 111.18 2.18
C LEU A 823 -15.17 110.00 2.75
N ASP A 824 -14.44 109.04 3.33
CA ASP A 824 -14.92 108.00 4.22
C ASP A 824 -15.03 108.57 5.66
N LEU A 825 -16.20 108.50 6.32
CA LEU A 825 -16.32 108.82 7.76
C LEU A 825 -17.32 107.89 8.50
N LEU A 826 -16.76 107.14 9.45
CA LEU A 826 -17.31 106.80 10.78
C LEU A 826 -18.55 105.87 10.90
N SER A 827 -18.29 104.64 11.38
CA SER A 827 -18.74 104.04 12.68
C SER A 827 -19.93 104.65 13.48
N PRO A 828 -20.47 103.95 14.51
CA PRO A 828 -20.88 102.53 14.63
C PRO A 828 -22.23 102.35 15.41
N SER A 829 -22.81 101.13 15.41
CA SER A 829 -23.76 100.53 16.41
C SER A 829 -24.45 99.33 15.73
N GLN A 830 -24.87 98.22 16.33
CA GLN A 830 -25.34 97.82 17.66
C GLN A 830 -26.86 98.02 17.96
N ALA A 831 -27.62 97.05 17.45
CA ALA A 831 -28.73 96.33 18.10
C ALA A 831 -30.18 96.89 18.10
N MET A 832 -31.10 95.92 18.14
CA MET A 832 -32.56 95.96 18.26
C MET A 832 -33.37 96.46 17.04
N ALA A 833 -34.61 96.03 16.81
CA ALA A 833 -35.36 94.79 17.12
C ALA A 833 -36.76 94.90 16.44
N GLU A 834 -37.65 93.92 16.65
CA GLU A 834 -39.07 93.84 16.23
C GLU A 834 -39.35 93.32 14.80
N LYS A 835 -40.42 92.55 14.54
CA LYS A 835 -41.55 92.09 15.40
C LYS A 835 -42.18 90.81 14.82
N ASN A 836 -42.66 89.92 15.71
CA ASN A 836 -43.82 89.00 15.55
C ASN A 836 -43.87 88.01 14.35
N SER A 837 -44.59 86.88 14.34
CA SER A 837 -45.20 85.91 15.28
C SER A 837 -45.90 84.88 14.36
N GLY A 838 -45.99 83.56 14.52
CA GLY A 838 -45.75 82.63 15.64
C GLY A 838 -46.67 81.41 15.42
N SER A 839 -46.23 80.20 15.81
CA SER A 839 -46.99 78.92 15.84
C SER A 839 -47.46 78.33 14.48
N SER A 840 -47.63 77.01 14.30
CA SER A 840 -47.48 75.86 15.20
C SER A 840 -47.02 74.61 14.44
N ASP A 841 -46.40 73.66 15.16
CA ASP A 841 -45.83 72.40 14.64
C ASP A 841 -46.84 71.38 14.08
N ARG A 842 -46.30 70.47 13.25
CA ARG A 842 -46.63 69.04 13.30
C ARG A 842 -45.35 68.23 13.51
N MET A 843 -45.45 67.22 14.36
CA MET A 843 -44.36 66.41 14.92
C MET A 843 -44.72 64.92 14.76
N GLU A 844 -43.70 64.08 14.53
CA GLU A 844 -43.59 62.61 14.78
C GLU A 844 -42.43 62.12 13.89
N VAL A 845 -41.28 61.60 14.34
CA VAL A 845 -40.93 60.58 15.36
C VAL A 845 -41.37 59.17 15.00
N GLN A 846 -40.42 58.30 14.62
CA GLN A 846 -40.27 56.96 15.23
C GLN A 846 -38.90 56.29 14.96
N LEU A 847 -38.69 55.14 15.61
CA LEU A 847 -37.41 54.55 16.02
C LEU A 847 -37.02 53.29 15.20
N GLU A 848 -35.84 52.73 15.50
CA GLU A 848 -35.32 51.43 15.04
C GLU A 848 -36.26 50.24 15.35
N PRO A 849 -36.03 49.07 14.70
CA PRO A 849 -35.56 47.94 15.50
C PRO A 849 -34.50 47.01 14.85
N ILE A 850 -34.09 46.01 15.64
CA ILE A 850 -32.90 45.14 15.57
C ILE A 850 -33.08 43.85 14.74
N SER A 851 -31.96 43.30 14.23
CA SER A 851 -31.71 41.92 13.73
C SER A 851 -32.43 41.50 12.43
N ARG A 852 -31.74 40.86 11.48
CA ARG A 852 -31.18 39.51 11.63
C ARG A 852 -29.95 39.26 10.76
#